data_AF-A0A7R8YVR2-F1
#
_entry.id   AF-A0A7R8YVR2-F1
#
_cell.length_a   1.000
_cell.length_b   1.000
_cell.length_c   1.000
_cell.angle_alpha   90.00
_cell.angle_beta   90.00
_cell.angle_gamma   90.00
#
_symmetry.space_group_name_H-M   'P 1'
#
loop_
_entity.id
_entity.type
_entity.pdbx_description
1 polymer ?
#
loop_
_entity_poly.entity_id
_entity_poly.type
_entity_poly.pdbx_seq_one_letter_code
_entity_poly.pdbx_strand_id
1 'polypeptide(L)'
;MVVKCFNAGIVLIIQLSFSTILSILVDFQAFEFEVLRFEDETKHNKIWDVSKFRIKKLQPGVYACSGQLELLQTLGKKSQIAVKFFYSQNGGGAMTLLPFHIGPQFGCDFLNNEYKKYLSDFPDSSDFPKIGDDYYCPLPKGVYKINSYRFNTTTVPKVLKPGYYKIQGTIDGDSGDTCTMSIFAKITISQTSLQSIMSTYLEDILNFGNESVISVQKQIVGPKTARQVYDFIIVGSGPAGSVIANRLTENPQWNVLLIETGGVENLFHEIPALAAFLQGTSSNWNYKSTPQYNACYGMNNNECALPRGKVLGGTSAINYMIYNRGNRRDFDRWAAAGNVGWSYREVLPYFLKSERANLRAWRNSPYHNTQGLLSTEDVPYRSGMVGPFVQAGVEAGLNEVDYNGESQVGISFVQANTLRGRRHSAARAFLKPIQFRPNLHVMINTRVTKVLINPVSKEAYGVEYSYKKKRYEVGAKREVILSAGAFNSPQLLMLSGIGPQEHLNQLQIPLIKDLPVGKLLYDHMSHFGPTFILNSTGNTLLVSDLNVNDFKQYIKGRGRLTLIGGVEALAFVKTPNSEEPPDMPDVELIFVPGSFASDQGTGLKRGANVKDDVYDTVFKQLETIPQDHFSTLIMLFHPKSVGYIHLRDKNPFHWPIIDPQYFTRQEDVETLLYGIKAAIRLSQSPALQRLGARLHDTPLPQCREHHFGSDNYWRCSIRTLSYTLHHQVATCKMGIPEDPTTVVNPQLQVHGILRLRVADTSVIPFPPTSHTNAMSVMIGEKTADMIKDTWKWG
;
A
#
# COMPACT_ATOMS: atom_id res chain seq x y z
N MET A 1 -2.77 -9.33 -50.06
CA MET A 1 -2.64 -10.76 -50.42
C MET A 1 -3.66 -11.05 -51.52
N VAL A 2 -3.22 -11.33 -52.75
CA VAL A 2 -4.13 -11.72 -53.84
C VAL A 2 -4.25 -13.24 -53.80
N VAL A 3 -5.44 -13.75 -53.45
CA VAL A 3 -5.67 -15.20 -53.34
C VAL A 3 -6.39 -15.67 -54.60
N LYS A 4 -5.71 -16.53 -55.37
CA LYS A 4 -6.30 -17.36 -56.42
C LYS A 4 -6.24 -18.81 -55.96
N CYS A 5 -7.37 -19.53 -55.97
CA CYS A 5 -7.37 -20.96 -55.65
C CYS A 5 -7.34 -21.80 -56.92
N PHE A 6 -6.30 -22.63 -57.08
CA PHE A 6 -6.29 -23.78 -57.98
C PHE A 6 -5.56 -24.97 -57.35
N ASN A 7 -6.08 -26.17 -57.64
CA ASN A 7 -5.66 -27.44 -57.04
C ASN A 7 -4.23 -27.87 -57.42
N ALA A 8 -3.67 -28.72 -56.54
CA ALA A 8 -2.28 -29.19 -56.53
C ALA A 8 -1.25 -28.08 -56.25
N GLY A 9 -0.91 -27.92 -54.96
CA GLY A 9 -0.20 -26.75 -54.45
C GLY A 9 1.32 -26.73 -54.64
N ILE A 10 1.86 -25.51 -54.60
CA ILE A 10 3.27 -25.21 -54.34
C ILE A 10 3.36 -24.42 -53.02
N VAL A 11 4.46 -24.64 -52.30
CA VAL A 11 4.78 -24.06 -50.99
C VAL A 11 5.01 -22.53 -51.07
N LEU A 12 4.59 -21.80 -50.04
CA LEU A 12 5.21 -20.51 -49.72
C LEU A 12 5.51 -20.39 -48.21
N ILE A 13 6.72 -19.95 -47.90
CA ILE A 13 7.22 -19.75 -46.53
C ILE A 13 7.05 -18.27 -46.16
N ILE A 14 6.48 -17.99 -44.99
CA ILE A 14 6.56 -16.67 -44.35
C ILE A 14 6.92 -16.86 -42.88
N GLN A 15 7.98 -16.19 -42.45
CA GLN A 15 8.57 -16.31 -41.12
C GLN A 15 8.38 -14.99 -40.37
N LEU A 16 7.58 -15.00 -39.30
CA LEU A 16 7.47 -13.89 -38.34
C LEU A 16 7.35 -14.47 -36.93
N SER A 17 8.17 -13.99 -36.01
CA SER A 17 8.13 -14.30 -34.57
C SER A 17 7.49 -13.13 -33.81
N PHE A 18 6.94 -13.36 -32.61
CA PHE A 18 7.34 -12.69 -31.36
C PHE A 18 6.66 -13.37 -30.15
N SER A 19 6.81 -12.82 -28.93
CA SER A 19 6.71 -13.60 -27.68
C SER A 19 6.13 -12.82 -26.50
N THR A 20 5.21 -13.41 -25.72
CA THR A 20 4.94 -13.00 -24.31
C THR A 20 4.30 -14.14 -23.50
N ILE A 21 4.75 -14.37 -22.26
CA ILE A 21 3.97 -14.32 -20.99
C ILE A 21 4.73 -15.01 -19.84
N LEU A 22 4.60 -14.43 -18.64
CA LEU A 22 4.59 -15.21 -17.41
C LEU A 22 3.44 -14.80 -16.49
N SER A 23 2.81 -15.81 -15.90
CA SER A 23 1.61 -15.71 -15.06
C SER A 23 1.91 -15.36 -13.59
N ILE A 24 1.21 -14.35 -13.07
CA ILE A 24 0.39 -14.41 -11.84
C ILE A 24 -0.47 -13.13 -11.80
N LEU A 25 -1.79 -13.32 -11.67
CA LEU A 25 -2.87 -12.31 -11.57
C LEU A 25 -3.27 -11.53 -12.85
N VAL A 26 -4.60 -11.49 -13.05
CA VAL A 26 -5.41 -10.80 -14.07
C VAL A 26 -5.37 -11.39 -15.50
N ASP A 27 -6.56 -11.58 -16.07
CA ASP A 27 -6.85 -12.39 -17.25
C ASP A 27 -7.20 -11.51 -18.47
N PHE A 28 -6.18 -11.09 -19.22
CA PHE A 28 -6.35 -10.52 -20.56
C PHE A 28 -5.31 -11.12 -21.52
N GLN A 29 -5.78 -11.93 -22.45
CA GLN A 29 -4.97 -12.60 -23.46
C GLN A 29 -5.06 -11.82 -24.78
N ALA A 30 -3.93 -11.36 -25.31
CA ALA A 30 -3.84 -11.00 -26.71
C ALA A 30 -3.85 -12.29 -27.55
N PHE A 31 -4.60 -12.31 -28.65
CA PHE A 31 -4.74 -13.50 -29.50
C PHE A 31 -3.88 -13.36 -30.75
N GLU A 32 -2.83 -14.16 -30.83
CA GLU A 32 -2.10 -14.42 -32.08
C GLU A 32 -2.73 -15.58 -32.83
N PHE A 33 -2.67 -15.54 -34.17
CA PHE A 33 -3.34 -16.48 -35.06
C PHE A 33 -2.34 -17.43 -35.70
N GLU A 34 -2.31 -18.67 -35.24
CA GLU A 34 -1.60 -19.78 -35.90
C GLU A 34 -2.60 -20.59 -36.75
N VAL A 35 -2.39 -20.58 -38.07
CA VAL A 35 -3.23 -21.32 -39.04
C VAL A 35 -2.61 -22.70 -39.25
N LEU A 36 -3.33 -23.76 -38.87
CA LEU A 36 -2.77 -25.11 -38.88
C LEU A 36 -2.90 -25.87 -40.21
N ARG A 37 -3.90 -25.53 -41.05
CA ARG A 37 -4.12 -26.15 -42.38
C ARG A 37 -5.07 -25.30 -43.23
N PHE A 38 -4.95 -25.40 -44.55
CA PHE A 38 -5.87 -24.81 -45.53
C PHE A 38 -6.00 -25.73 -46.75
N GLU A 39 -7.18 -25.81 -47.37
CA GLU A 39 -7.53 -26.57 -48.58
C GLU A 39 -8.75 -25.89 -49.26
N ASP A 40 -8.77 -25.73 -50.59
CA ASP A 40 -10.01 -25.55 -51.38
C ASP A 40 -9.81 -25.74 -52.91
N GLU A 41 -10.88 -26.13 -53.62
CA GLU A 41 -10.88 -26.73 -54.96
C GLU A 41 -11.64 -25.94 -56.06
N THR A 42 -11.12 -24.79 -56.53
CA THR A 42 -11.46 -24.19 -57.85
C THR A 42 -12.90 -23.58 -57.99
N LYS A 43 -13.39 -22.95 -59.09
CA LYS A 43 -12.80 -22.51 -60.38
C LYS A 43 -13.47 -21.21 -60.91
N HIS A 44 -12.79 -20.05 -60.90
CA HIS A 44 -12.88 -18.87 -61.84
C HIS A 44 -12.26 -17.58 -61.22
N ASN A 45 -11.78 -16.63 -62.05
CA ASN A 45 -11.03 -15.44 -61.60
C ASN A 45 -11.92 -14.23 -61.25
N LYS A 46 -12.13 -13.94 -59.96
CA LYS A 46 -12.64 -12.65 -59.45
C LYS A 46 -11.87 -12.20 -58.19
N ILE A 47 -12.00 -10.92 -57.84
CA ILE A 47 -11.34 -10.25 -56.70
C ILE A 47 -12.41 -10.03 -55.61
N TRP A 48 -12.09 -10.28 -54.34
CA TRP A 48 -13.07 -10.40 -53.26
C TRP A 48 -12.78 -9.44 -52.08
N ASP A 49 -13.85 -8.99 -51.42
CA ASP A 49 -13.81 -8.16 -50.20
C ASP A 49 -13.88 -9.02 -48.92
N VAL A 50 -12.98 -8.75 -47.98
CA VAL A 50 -12.84 -9.46 -46.70
C VAL A 50 -13.73 -8.91 -45.57
N SER A 51 -14.52 -7.86 -45.83
CA SER A 51 -15.46 -7.29 -44.83
C SER A 51 -16.63 -8.22 -44.44
N LYS A 52 -16.93 -9.25 -45.25
CA LYS A 52 -18.13 -10.10 -45.12
C LYS A 52 -17.98 -11.38 -44.28
N PHE A 53 -16.80 -11.68 -43.73
CA PHE A 53 -16.56 -12.93 -43.00
C PHE A 53 -17.24 -12.98 -41.62
N ARG A 54 -17.76 -14.16 -41.22
CA ARG A 54 -18.32 -14.38 -39.87
C ARG A 54 -17.52 -15.42 -39.08
N ILE A 55 -17.06 -15.05 -37.90
CA ILE A 55 -16.28 -15.93 -37.02
C ILE A 55 -17.25 -16.79 -36.19
N LYS A 56 -17.13 -18.11 -36.30
CA LYS A 56 -17.89 -19.07 -35.49
C LYS A 56 -16.93 -19.90 -34.64
N LYS A 57 -17.14 -19.89 -33.32
CA LYS A 57 -16.43 -20.81 -32.43
C LYS A 57 -16.91 -22.23 -32.71
N LEU A 58 -16.00 -23.16 -32.99
CA LEU A 58 -16.34 -24.58 -32.86
C LEU A 58 -16.62 -24.82 -31.38
N GLN A 59 -17.84 -25.25 -31.05
CA GLN A 59 -18.06 -25.77 -29.72
C GLN A 59 -17.21 -27.03 -29.57
N PRO A 60 -16.59 -27.27 -28.39
CA PRO A 60 -15.86 -28.49 -28.13
C PRO A 60 -16.70 -29.72 -28.50
N GLY A 61 -16.05 -30.77 -29.01
CA GLY A 61 -16.69 -32.06 -29.25
C GLY A 61 -17.46 -32.52 -28.01
N VAL A 62 -18.63 -33.13 -28.25
CA VAL A 62 -19.59 -33.51 -27.21
C VAL A 62 -18.92 -34.29 -26.07
N TYR A 63 -18.91 -33.70 -24.87
CA TYR A 63 -18.56 -34.40 -23.64
C TYR A 63 -19.76 -35.26 -23.23
N ALA A 64 -19.75 -36.54 -23.58
CA ALA A 64 -20.63 -37.51 -22.94
C ALA A 64 -20.05 -37.86 -21.56
N CYS A 65 -20.56 -37.23 -20.50
CA CYS A 65 -20.36 -37.72 -19.14
C CYS A 65 -21.39 -38.82 -18.87
N SER A 66 -20.99 -40.08 -19.07
CA SER A 66 -21.66 -41.22 -18.46
C SER A 66 -20.95 -41.57 -17.14
N GLY A 67 -21.73 -41.72 -16.07
CA GLY A 67 -21.19 -41.96 -14.73
C GLY A 67 -21.91 -43.10 -14.02
N GLN A 68 -21.16 -43.86 -13.21
CA GLN A 68 -21.71 -44.82 -12.25
C GLN A 68 -21.26 -44.43 -10.85
N LEU A 69 -22.23 -44.16 -9.99
CA LEU A 69 -22.01 -43.88 -8.58
C LEU A 69 -22.13 -45.20 -7.82
N GLU A 70 -21.03 -45.66 -7.22
CA GLU A 70 -20.91 -46.99 -6.62
C GLU A 70 -20.46 -46.88 -5.16
N LEU A 71 -21.42 -47.08 -4.24
CA LEU A 71 -21.21 -46.94 -2.80
C LEU A 71 -20.53 -48.19 -2.23
N LEU A 72 -19.20 -48.14 -2.11
CA LEU A 72 -18.39 -49.18 -1.48
C LEU A 72 -18.24 -48.93 0.02
N GLN A 73 -18.98 -49.70 0.83
CA GLN A 73 -18.76 -49.76 2.28
C GLN A 73 -17.79 -50.92 2.63
N THR A 74 -16.79 -50.63 3.46
CA THR A 74 -15.90 -51.63 4.09
C THR A 74 -15.99 -51.49 5.61
N LEU A 75 -16.05 -52.61 6.34
CA LEU A 75 -16.22 -52.61 7.79
C LEU A 75 -14.98 -52.05 8.51
N GLY A 76 -15.17 -50.99 9.29
CA GLY A 76 -14.11 -50.32 10.07
C GLY A 76 -14.49 -48.88 10.43
N LYS A 77 -13.71 -48.23 11.31
CA LYS A 77 -14.03 -46.92 11.91
C LYS A 77 -14.04 -45.68 10.96
N LYS A 78 -14.06 -45.86 9.63
CA LYS A 78 -14.18 -44.74 8.65
C LYS A 78 -14.97 -45.16 7.41
N SER A 79 -16.24 -44.77 7.33
CA SER A 79 -17.05 -44.87 6.10
C SER A 79 -16.60 -43.83 5.07
N GLN A 80 -16.68 -44.15 3.77
CA GLN A 80 -16.36 -43.25 2.66
C GLN A 80 -17.36 -43.44 1.52
N ILE A 81 -17.58 -42.40 0.72
CA ILE A 81 -18.36 -42.46 -0.53
C ILE A 81 -17.37 -42.31 -1.70
N ALA A 82 -17.51 -43.17 -2.71
CA ALA A 82 -16.73 -43.14 -3.95
C ALA A 82 -17.65 -42.88 -5.15
N VAL A 83 -17.20 -42.05 -6.09
CA VAL A 83 -17.92 -41.75 -7.34
C VAL A 83 -16.99 -42.00 -8.51
N LYS A 84 -17.47 -42.72 -9.54
CA LYS A 84 -16.69 -43.00 -10.76
C LYS A 84 -17.26 -42.19 -11.92
N PHE A 85 -16.44 -41.31 -12.47
CA PHE A 85 -16.71 -40.61 -13.72
C PHE A 85 -15.88 -41.24 -14.85
N PHE A 86 -16.46 -41.28 -16.05
CA PHE A 86 -15.76 -41.66 -17.27
C PHE A 86 -15.80 -40.50 -18.27
N TYR A 87 -14.74 -40.39 -19.06
CA TYR A 87 -14.62 -39.41 -20.14
C TYR A 87 -13.78 -39.99 -21.28
N SER A 88 -14.10 -39.61 -22.52
CA SER A 88 -13.32 -39.89 -23.73
C SER A 88 -13.13 -38.60 -24.51
N GLN A 89 -11.89 -38.28 -24.90
CA GLN A 89 -11.57 -37.04 -25.62
C GLN A 89 -12.06 -37.02 -27.08
N ASN A 90 -12.33 -38.18 -27.69
CA ASN A 90 -12.66 -38.30 -29.12
C ASN A 90 -13.91 -39.16 -29.39
N GLY A 91 -14.66 -39.58 -28.37
CA GLY A 91 -15.79 -40.52 -28.52
C GLY A 91 -15.41 -41.98 -28.76
N GLY A 92 -14.11 -42.29 -28.95
CA GLY A 92 -13.59 -43.66 -28.95
C GLY A 92 -13.47 -44.22 -27.52
N GLY A 93 -13.86 -45.49 -27.31
CA GLY A 93 -14.18 -46.07 -26.00
C GLY A 93 -13.05 -46.34 -24.98
N ALA A 94 -11.92 -45.63 -25.03
CA ALA A 94 -10.91 -45.68 -23.97
C ALA A 94 -11.28 -44.69 -22.85
N MET A 95 -11.59 -45.20 -21.65
CA MET A 95 -12.05 -44.40 -20.51
C MET A 95 -11.03 -44.44 -19.35
N THR A 96 -10.78 -43.30 -18.71
CA THR A 96 -9.85 -43.19 -17.56
C THR A 96 -10.61 -42.94 -16.25
N LEU A 97 -10.21 -43.63 -15.18
CA LEU A 97 -10.88 -43.60 -13.88
C LEU A 97 -10.27 -42.54 -12.95
N LEU A 98 -11.09 -41.67 -12.37
CA LEU A 98 -10.69 -40.70 -11.34
C LEU A 98 -11.49 -40.92 -10.04
N PRO A 99 -10.95 -41.67 -9.06
CA PRO A 99 -11.57 -41.81 -7.75
C PRO A 99 -11.28 -40.58 -6.87
N PHE A 100 -12.31 -40.05 -6.22
CA PHE A 100 -12.17 -39.12 -5.10
C PHE A 100 -13.10 -39.53 -3.95
N HIS A 101 -12.69 -39.19 -2.73
CA HIS A 101 -13.32 -39.66 -1.50
C HIS A 101 -13.99 -38.49 -0.77
N ILE A 102 -15.29 -38.59 -0.53
CA ILE A 102 -16.03 -37.60 0.26
C ILE A 102 -16.34 -38.18 1.64
N GLY A 103 -16.19 -37.35 2.69
CA GLY A 103 -16.56 -37.69 4.06
C GLY A 103 -18.08 -37.84 4.20
N PRO A 104 -18.58 -38.83 4.96
CA PRO A 104 -20.00 -39.22 4.93
C PRO A 104 -20.94 -38.08 5.34
N GLN A 105 -20.57 -37.25 6.31
CA GLN A 105 -21.37 -36.10 6.74
C GLN A 105 -21.59 -35.10 5.60
N PHE A 106 -20.51 -34.62 4.98
CA PHE A 106 -20.57 -33.67 3.85
C PHE A 106 -21.32 -34.23 2.65
N GLY A 107 -21.21 -35.54 2.39
CA GLY A 107 -22.01 -36.22 1.37
C GLY A 107 -23.52 -36.21 1.67
N CYS A 108 -23.92 -36.49 2.91
CA CYS A 108 -25.33 -36.39 3.32
C CYS A 108 -25.83 -34.93 3.29
N ASP A 109 -25.03 -33.96 3.75
CA ASP A 109 -25.41 -32.54 3.79
C ASP A 109 -25.62 -31.98 2.37
N PHE A 110 -24.78 -32.37 1.41
CA PHE A 110 -24.93 -32.01 -0.01
C PHE A 110 -26.20 -32.61 -0.63
N LEU A 111 -26.47 -33.90 -0.37
CA LEU A 111 -27.63 -34.61 -0.93
C LEU A 111 -28.97 -34.12 -0.36
N ASN A 112 -29.01 -33.80 0.94
CA ASN A 112 -30.24 -33.37 1.61
C ASN A 112 -30.59 -31.90 1.35
N ASN A 113 -29.60 -31.03 1.20
CA ASN A 113 -29.81 -29.58 1.08
C ASN A 113 -29.69 -29.10 -0.38
N GLU A 114 -28.46 -29.12 -0.92
CA GLU A 114 -28.16 -28.51 -2.22
C GLU A 114 -28.77 -29.30 -3.39
N TYR A 115 -28.69 -30.63 -3.37
CA TYR A 115 -29.21 -31.46 -4.45
C TYR A 115 -30.75 -31.46 -4.51
N LYS A 116 -31.45 -31.53 -3.37
CA LYS A 116 -32.93 -31.42 -3.33
C LYS A 116 -33.41 -30.04 -3.82
N LYS A 117 -32.74 -28.96 -3.40
CA LYS A 117 -33.04 -27.59 -3.88
C LYS A 117 -32.79 -27.43 -5.38
N TYR A 118 -31.70 -28.00 -5.89
CA TYR A 118 -31.43 -28.01 -7.33
C TYR A 118 -32.52 -28.76 -8.12
N LEU A 119 -33.09 -29.83 -7.58
CA LEU A 119 -34.23 -30.52 -8.20
C LEU A 119 -35.53 -29.70 -8.15
N SER A 120 -35.79 -28.93 -7.09
CA SER A 120 -36.97 -28.05 -7.03
C SER A 120 -36.89 -26.87 -7.99
N ASP A 121 -35.69 -26.38 -8.26
CA ASP A 121 -35.46 -25.28 -9.20
C ASP A 121 -35.60 -25.71 -10.68
N PHE A 122 -35.61 -27.02 -10.97
CA PHE A 122 -35.72 -27.59 -12.32
C PHE A 122 -36.70 -28.81 -12.39
N PRO A 123 -38.00 -28.62 -12.08
CA PRO A 123 -38.94 -29.72 -11.83
C PRO A 123 -39.25 -30.60 -13.05
N ASP A 124 -39.14 -30.05 -14.27
CA ASP A 124 -39.42 -30.75 -15.53
C ASP A 124 -38.21 -31.53 -16.10
N SER A 125 -37.09 -31.58 -15.38
CA SER A 125 -35.92 -32.35 -15.80
C SER A 125 -36.14 -33.86 -15.57
N SER A 126 -36.50 -34.59 -16.63
CA SER A 126 -36.77 -36.04 -16.59
C SER A 126 -35.57 -36.92 -16.22
N ASP A 127 -34.35 -36.38 -16.28
CA ASP A 127 -33.13 -37.18 -16.43
C ASP A 127 -32.28 -37.27 -15.14
N PHE A 128 -32.74 -36.71 -14.01
CA PHE A 128 -32.13 -36.88 -12.70
C PHE A 128 -32.82 -37.99 -11.87
N PRO A 129 -32.07 -38.76 -11.05
CA PRO A 129 -32.66 -39.63 -10.05
C PRO A 129 -33.48 -38.83 -9.03
N LYS A 130 -34.79 -39.04 -9.01
CA LYS A 130 -35.69 -38.48 -7.99
C LYS A 130 -35.43 -39.18 -6.66
N ILE A 131 -34.77 -38.49 -5.73
CA ILE A 131 -34.72 -38.87 -4.32
C ILE A 131 -36.06 -38.45 -3.72
N GLY A 132 -36.89 -39.41 -3.31
CA GLY A 132 -38.20 -39.12 -2.73
C GLY A 132 -38.12 -38.40 -1.39
N ASP A 133 -39.28 -38.05 -0.85
CA ASP A 133 -39.36 -37.32 0.43
C ASP A 133 -39.14 -38.22 1.65
N ASP A 134 -39.35 -39.54 1.51
CA ASP A 134 -39.25 -40.53 2.59
C ASP A 134 -37.81 -40.96 2.97
N TYR A 135 -36.78 -40.30 2.41
CA TYR A 135 -35.38 -40.77 2.48
C TYR A 135 -34.56 -40.10 3.59
N TYR A 136 -33.85 -40.91 4.38
CA TYR A 136 -32.87 -40.47 5.39
C TYR A 136 -31.50 -41.14 5.19
N CYS A 137 -30.42 -40.39 5.45
CA CYS A 137 -29.04 -40.88 5.38
C CYS A 137 -28.72 -41.81 6.58
N PRO A 138 -27.84 -42.83 6.44
CA PRO A 138 -27.00 -43.16 5.29
C PRO A 138 -27.72 -43.97 4.21
N LEU A 139 -27.32 -43.76 2.95
CA LEU A 139 -27.84 -44.52 1.80
C LEU A 139 -27.53 -46.03 1.90
N PRO A 140 -28.46 -46.91 1.48
CA PRO A 140 -28.18 -48.34 1.35
C PRO A 140 -27.12 -48.60 0.27
N LYS A 141 -26.37 -49.70 0.42
CA LYS A 141 -25.30 -50.10 -0.49
C LYS A 141 -25.86 -50.46 -1.87
N GLY A 142 -25.47 -49.72 -2.91
CA GLY A 142 -25.96 -49.91 -4.28
C GLY A 142 -25.16 -49.15 -5.34
N VAL A 143 -25.52 -49.39 -6.62
CA VAL A 143 -24.93 -48.74 -7.79
C VAL A 143 -26.00 -47.94 -8.53
N TYR A 144 -25.76 -46.64 -8.70
CA TYR A 144 -26.71 -45.69 -9.29
C TYR A 144 -26.12 -45.10 -10.58
N LYS A 145 -26.91 -44.98 -11.65
CA LYS A 145 -26.46 -44.52 -12.98
C LYS A 145 -26.90 -43.07 -13.24
N ILE A 146 -26.06 -42.32 -13.95
CA ILE A 146 -26.34 -40.95 -14.42
C ILE A 146 -26.24 -40.93 -15.95
N ASN A 147 -27.29 -40.42 -16.62
CA ASN A 147 -27.38 -40.33 -18.09
C ASN A 147 -27.06 -38.91 -18.59
N SER A 148 -26.75 -38.79 -19.89
CA SER A 148 -25.97 -37.69 -20.48
C SER A 148 -26.77 -36.40 -20.75
N TYR A 149 -26.14 -35.22 -20.60
CA TYR A 149 -26.73 -33.89 -20.85
C TYR A 149 -26.06 -33.14 -22.02
N ARG A 150 -26.76 -32.16 -22.64
CA ARG A 150 -26.20 -31.20 -23.63
C ARG A 150 -26.72 -29.78 -23.36
N PHE A 151 -25.86 -28.77 -23.49
CA PHE A 151 -26.20 -27.34 -23.33
C PHE A 151 -26.29 -26.61 -24.68
N ASN A 152 -27.08 -25.52 -24.73
CA ASN A 152 -27.17 -24.60 -25.86
C ASN A 152 -26.84 -23.16 -25.39
N THR A 153 -26.14 -22.36 -26.20
CA THR A 153 -25.67 -21.01 -25.83
C THR A 153 -25.73 -20.05 -27.02
N THR A 154 -26.65 -19.08 -26.97
CA THR A 154 -26.93 -18.16 -28.08
C THR A 154 -26.67 -16.69 -27.73
N THR A 155 -25.40 -16.30 -27.55
CA THR A 155 -24.95 -14.90 -27.65
C THR A 155 -23.43 -14.84 -27.84
N VAL A 156 -22.93 -13.87 -28.62
CA VAL A 156 -21.51 -13.81 -29.06
C VAL A 156 -20.63 -13.12 -28.01
N PRO A 157 -19.51 -13.72 -27.54
CA PRO A 157 -18.52 -13.04 -26.70
C PRO A 157 -17.66 -12.07 -27.52
N LYS A 158 -17.36 -10.89 -26.97
CA LYS A 158 -16.43 -9.90 -27.57
C LYS A 158 -14.95 -10.31 -27.55
N VAL A 159 -14.61 -11.45 -26.94
CA VAL A 159 -13.24 -11.94 -26.73
C VAL A 159 -13.21 -13.44 -27.03
N LEU A 160 -12.27 -13.89 -27.86
CA LEU A 160 -12.06 -15.32 -28.13
C LEU A 160 -11.40 -16.00 -26.91
N LYS A 161 -11.23 -17.32 -26.94
CA LYS A 161 -10.55 -18.10 -25.88
C LYS A 161 -9.57 -19.09 -26.52
N PRO A 162 -8.60 -19.67 -25.79
CA PRO A 162 -7.78 -20.75 -26.33
C PRO A 162 -8.63 -21.93 -26.80
N GLY A 163 -8.25 -22.58 -27.90
CA GLY A 163 -8.98 -23.67 -28.52
C GLY A 163 -8.90 -23.69 -30.05
N TYR A 164 -9.63 -24.64 -30.66
CA TYR A 164 -9.74 -24.76 -32.12
C TYR A 164 -10.96 -23.98 -32.64
N TYR A 165 -10.79 -23.27 -33.74
CA TYR A 165 -11.79 -22.41 -34.36
C TYR A 165 -11.96 -22.76 -35.84
N LYS A 166 -13.22 -22.75 -36.31
CA LYS A 166 -13.57 -22.86 -37.73
C LYS A 166 -14.22 -21.56 -38.18
N ILE A 167 -13.43 -20.69 -38.79
CA ILE A 167 -13.93 -19.44 -39.37
C ILE A 167 -14.62 -19.81 -40.69
N GLN A 168 -15.88 -19.44 -40.86
CA GLN A 168 -16.64 -19.77 -42.07
C GLN A 168 -17.18 -18.50 -42.72
N GLY A 169 -16.77 -18.25 -43.96
CA GLY A 169 -17.32 -17.19 -44.79
C GLY A 169 -18.17 -17.81 -45.91
N THR A 170 -19.43 -17.41 -46.01
CA THR A 170 -20.19 -17.52 -47.26
C THR A 170 -19.96 -16.27 -48.09
N ILE A 171 -19.71 -16.45 -49.38
CA ILE A 171 -19.55 -15.37 -50.35
C ILE A 171 -20.49 -15.67 -51.51
N ASP A 172 -21.37 -14.72 -51.80
CA ASP A 172 -22.22 -14.74 -52.98
C ASP A 172 -21.40 -14.34 -54.21
N GLY A 173 -21.37 -15.19 -55.24
CA GLY A 173 -20.80 -14.84 -56.55
C GLY A 173 -21.82 -14.08 -57.40
N ASP A 174 -21.36 -13.19 -58.29
CA ASP A 174 -22.24 -12.35 -59.11
C ASP A 174 -23.14 -13.12 -60.12
N SER A 175 -23.07 -14.45 -60.18
CA SER A 175 -23.98 -15.33 -60.93
C SER A 175 -25.11 -15.93 -60.08
N GLY A 176 -25.14 -15.66 -58.77
CA GLY A 176 -26.15 -16.18 -57.82
C GLY A 176 -25.71 -17.40 -57.02
N ASP A 177 -24.54 -17.99 -57.31
CA ASP A 177 -24.00 -19.15 -56.59
C ASP A 177 -23.27 -18.74 -55.31
N THR A 178 -23.49 -19.48 -54.22
CA THR A 178 -22.86 -19.25 -52.90
C THR A 178 -21.71 -20.21 -52.63
N CYS A 179 -20.52 -19.68 -52.39
CA CYS A 179 -19.35 -20.48 -52.01
C CYS A 179 -19.05 -20.35 -50.50
N THR A 180 -18.68 -21.45 -49.84
CA THR A 180 -18.50 -21.50 -48.37
C THR A 180 -17.08 -21.88 -47.97
N MET A 181 -16.21 -20.89 -47.76
CA MET A 181 -14.83 -21.11 -47.35
C MET A 181 -14.72 -21.37 -45.84
N SER A 182 -13.85 -22.30 -45.43
CA SER A 182 -13.68 -22.73 -44.03
C SER A 182 -12.21 -22.76 -43.61
N ILE A 183 -11.82 -21.90 -42.66
CA ILE A 183 -10.44 -21.81 -42.14
C ILE A 183 -10.37 -22.44 -40.75
N PHE A 184 -9.41 -23.34 -40.52
CA PHE A 184 -9.18 -23.98 -39.22
C PHE A 184 -7.94 -23.40 -38.53
N ALA A 185 -8.15 -22.70 -37.41
CA ALA A 185 -7.09 -22.10 -36.60
C ALA A 185 -7.06 -22.71 -35.20
N LYS A 186 -5.87 -22.86 -34.61
CA LYS A 186 -5.70 -23.25 -33.21
C LYS A 186 -5.10 -22.08 -32.45
N ILE A 187 -5.92 -21.49 -31.60
CA ILE A 187 -5.48 -20.44 -30.68
C ILE A 187 -4.90 -21.14 -29.45
N THR A 188 -3.59 -21.04 -29.26
CA THR A 188 -2.91 -21.46 -28.02
C THR A 188 -2.39 -20.26 -27.24
N ILE A 189 -2.24 -20.42 -25.93
CA ILE A 189 -1.39 -19.53 -25.14
C ILE A 189 -0.02 -20.18 -25.16
N SER A 190 0.95 -19.52 -25.81
CA SER A 190 2.36 -19.86 -25.61
C SER A 190 2.76 -19.48 -24.19
N GLN A 191 2.88 -20.46 -23.29
CA GLN A 191 3.79 -20.28 -22.17
C GLN A 191 5.21 -20.36 -22.73
N THR A 192 5.84 -19.21 -22.97
CA THR A 192 7.29 -19.13 -22.76
C THR A 192 7.52 -19.60 -21.34
N SER A 193 8.12 -20.77 -21.19
CA SER A 193 8.26 -21.43 -19.90
C SER A 193 8.95 -20.51 -18.90
N LEU A 194 8.57 -20.63 -17.62
CA LEU A 194 9.31 -19.99 -16.52
C LEU A 194 10.81 -20.15 -16.72
N GLN A 195 11.25 -21.34 -17.17
CA GLN A 195 12.63 -21.68 -17.50
C GLN A 195 13.39 -20.73 -18.43
N SER A 196 12.82 -20.00 -19.40
CA SER A 196 13.65 -19.13 -20.28
C SER A 196 13.89 -17.73 -19.69
N ILE A 197 12.86 -17.17 -19.05
CA ILE A 197 13.00 -15.93 -18.27
C ILE A 197 13.80 -16.20 -17.00
N MET A 198 13.54 -17.34 -16.34
CA MET A 198 14.36 -17.83 -15.24
C MET A 198 15.79 -18.11 -15.71
N SER A 199 16.09 -18.86 -16.77
CA SER A 199 17.50 -19.14 -17.11
C SER A 199 18.30 -17.88 -17.47
N THR A 200 17.68 -16.94 -18.16
CA THR A 200 18.36 -15.69 -18.60
C THR A 200 18.53 -14.68 -17.48
N TYR A 201 17.64 -14.68 -16.48
CA TYR A 201 17.62 -13.71 -15.38
C TYR A 201 17.60 -14.38 -14.00
N LEU A 202 18.06 -15.64 -13.89
CA LEU A 202 17.97 -16.41 -12.64
C LEU A 202 18.80 -15.71 -11.58
N GLU A 203 20.02 -15.35 -11.96
CA GLU A 203 20.96 -14.66 -11.09
C GLU A 203 20.42 -13.29 -10.72
N ASP A 204 19.87 -12.51 -11.67
CA ASP A 204 19.24 -11.22 -11.35
C ASP A 204 18.07 -11.37 -10.36
N ILE A 205 17.20 -12.37 -10.53
CA ILE A 205 16.03 -12.61 -9.67
C ILE A 205 16.44 -13.21 -8.31
N LEU A 206 17.42 -14.10 -8.27
CA LEU A 206 17.97 -14.69 -7.05
C LEU A 206 18.79 -13.67 -6.25
N ASN A 207 19.62 -12.87 -6.93
CA ASN A 207 20.36 -11.77 -6.33
C ASN A 207 19.39 -10.70 -5.82
N PHE A 208 18.35 -10.37 -6.59
CA PHE A 208 17.28 -9.47 -6.14
C PHE A 208 16.56 -10.04 -4.91
N GLY A 209 16.20 -11.33 -4.90
CA GLY A 209 15.62 -12.00 -3.73
C GLY A 209 16.54 -11.98 -2.50
N ASN A 210 17.82 -12.30 -2.68
CA ASN A 210 18.84 -12.30 -1.63
C ASN A 210 19.16 -10.89 -1.10
N GLU A 211 19.22 -9.88 -1.97
CA GLU A 211 19.29 -8.47 -1.56
C GLU A 211 18.02 -8.05 -0.81
N SER A 212 16.86 -8.61 -1.17
CA SER A 212 15.58 -8.20 -0.60
C SER A 212 15.34 -8.76 0.81
N VAL A 213 15.85 -9.96 1.11
CA VAL A 213 15.78 -10.54 2.46
C VAL A 213 16.53 -9.67 3.46
N ILE A 214 15.81 -9.16 4.48
CA ILE A 214 16.44 -8.60 5.68
C ILE A 214 17.11 -9.73 6.46
N SER A 215 18.45 -9.77 6.41
CA SER A 215 19.30 -10.80 7.04
C SER A 215 19.54 -10.59 8.55
N VAL A 216 18.78 -9.69 9.19
CA VAL A 216 18.81 -9.40 10.65
C VAL A 216 18.50 -10.66 11.50
N GLN A 217 18.05 -11.75 10.87
CA GLN A 217 17.86 -13.08 11.46
C GLN A 217 18.96 -13.52 12.44
N LYS A 218 20.24 -13.20 12.20
CA LYS A 218 21.34 -13.59 13.11
C LYS A 218 21.31 -12.91 14.48
N GLN A 219 20.67 -11.75 14.61
CA GLN A 219 20.47 -11.02 15.87
C GLN A 219 19.08 -11.23 16.48
N ILE A 220 18.20 -12.01 15.83
CA ILE A 220 16.86 -12.26 16.34
C ILE A 220 16.94 -13.18 17.56
N VAL A 221 16.68 -12.62 18.73
CA VAL A 221 16.59 -13.36 19.99
C VAL A 221 15.13 -13.62 20.37
N GLY A 222 14.91 -14.72 21.08
CA GLY A 222 13.65 -14.97 21.80
C GLY A 222 13.86 -14.87 23.31
N PRO A 223 12.80 -15.00 24.13
CA PRO A 223 12.90 -14.89 25.59
C PRO A 223 13.89 -15.88 26.25
N LYS A 224 14.22 -16.98 25.58
CA LYS A 224 15.22 -17.97 26.05
C LYS A 224 16.67 -17.67 25.66
N THR A 225 16.90 -16.84 24.63
CA THR A 225 18.25 -16.53 24.11
C THR A 225 18.66 -15.08 24.35
N ALA A 226 17.72 -14.23 24.73
CA ALA A 226 17.99 -12.88 25.20
C ALA A 226 18.69 -12.87 26.57
N ARG A 227 19.50 -11.84 26.82
CA ARG A 227 20.00 -11.51 28.15
C ARG A 227 18.82 -11.14 29.05
N GLN A 228 18.91 -11.41 30.35
CA GLN A 228 17.92 -10.94 31.34
C GLN A 228 17.98 -9.42 31.54
N VAL A 229 19.15 -8.82 31.31
CA VAL A 229 19.43 -7.40 31.50
C VAL A 229 20.32 -6.88 30.37
N TYR A 230 20.00 -5.69 29.86
CA TYR A 230 20.75 -4.94 28.85
C TYR A 230 21.22 -3.60 29.41
N ASP A 231 22.13 -2.91 28.72
CA ASP A 231 22.46 -1.53 29.05
C ASP A 231 21.29 -0.61 28.64
N PHE A 232 20.79 -0.78 27.41
CA PHE A 232 19.65 -0.03 26.88
C PHE A 232 18.57 -0.95 26.30
N ILE A 233 17.30 -0.57 26.50
CA ILE A 233 16.15 -1.19 25.82
C ILE A 233 15.47 -0.12 24.96
N ILE A 234 15.33 -0.40 23.66
CA ILE A 234 14.63 0.45 22.70
C ILE A 234 13.30 -0.24 22.34
N VAL A 235 12.19 0.47 22.53
CA VAL A 235 10.84 -0.04 22.29
C VAL A 235 10.29 0.56 20.99
N GLY A 236 10.22 -0.25 19.94
CA GLY A 236 9.81 0.16 18.60
C GLY A 236 11.01 0.40 17.67
N SER A 237 10.97 -0.23 16.49
CA SER A 237 12.02 -0.14 15.46
C SER A 237 11.68 0.87 14.36
N GLY A 238 10.88 1.89 14.67
CA GLY A 238 10.60 3.01 13.76
C GLY A 238 11.87 3.78 13.33
N PRO A 239 11.74 4.88 12.58
CA PRO A 239 12.89 5.59 12.05
C PRO A 239 13.89 6.02 13.14
N ALA A 240 13.39 6.68 14.19
CA ALA A 240 14.20 7.03 15.36
C ALA A 240 14.83 5.79 16.06
N GLY A 241 14.03 4.78 16.39
CA GLY A 241 14.49 3.59 17.13
C GLY A 241 15.55 2.78 16.36
N SER A 242 15.42 2.69 15.03
CA SER A 242 16.41 2.05 14.16
C SER A 242 17.76 2.80 14.15
N VAL A 243 17.72 4.14 14.12
CA VAL A 243 18.92 4.98 14.22
C VAL A 243 19.57 4.85 15.59
N ILE A 244 18.80 4.96 16.67
CA ILE A 244 19.31 4.86 18.05
C ILE A 244 19.98 3.49 18.28
N ALA A 245 19.36 2.39 17.82
CA ALA A 245 19.95 1.06 17.90
C ALA A 245 21.30 0.97 17.14
N ASN A 246 21.41 1.63 15.98
CA ASN A 246 22.68 1.73 15.25
C ASN A 246 23.72 2.54 16.03
N ARG A 247 23.39 3.76 16.44
CA ARG A 247 24.37 4.66 17.06
C ARG A 247 24.82 4.21 18.45
N LEU A 248 23.95 3.62 19.27
CA LEU A 248 24.35 3.12 20.58
C LEU A 248 25.24 1.87 20.49
N THR A 249 25.06 1.02 19.46
CA THR A 249 25.85 -0.21 19.30
C THR A 249 27.19 0.01 18.59
N GLU A 250 27.53 1.24 18.20
CA GLU A 250 28.91 1.59 17.82
C GLU A 250 29.89 1.46 19.01
N ASN A 251 29.39 1.49 20.26
CA ASN A 251 30.18 1.15 21.45
C ASN A 251 30.04 -0.36 21.74
N PRO A 252 31.11 -1.17 21.59
CA PRO A 252 31.04 -2.62 21.76
C PRO A 252 30.78 -3.05 23.22
N GLN A 253 30.98 -2.16 24.21
CA GLN A 253 30.68 -2.45 25.62
C GLN A 253 29.18 -2.33 25.95
N TRP A 254 28.40 -1.65 25.12
CA TRP A 254 26.98 -1.40 25.39
C TRP A 254 26.11 -2.45 24.71
N ASN A 255 25.37 -3.21 25.52
CA ASN A 255 24.44 -4.23 25.07
C ASN A 255 23.07 -3.59 24.88
N VAL A 256 22.54 -3.63 23.66
CA VAL A 256 21.26 -2.99 23.29
C VAL A 256 20.25 -4.05 22.88
N LEU A 257 19.05 -3.97 23.45
CA LEU A 257 17.89 -4.73 23.00
C LEU A 257 16.92 -3.82 22.25
N LEU A 258 16.64 -4.14 21.00
CA LEU A 258 15.58 -3.51 20.20
C LEU A 258 14.35 -4.43 20.15
N ILE A 259 13.18 -3.95 20.58
CA ILE A 259 11.94 -4.74 20.62
C ILE A 259 10.93 -4.17 19.62
N GLU A 260 10.48 -5.00 18.67
CA GLU A 260 9.49 -4.68 17.64
C GLU A 260 8.27 -5.61 17.71
N THR A 261 7.07 -5.04 17.59
CA THR A 261 5.82 -5.81 17.56
C THR A 261 5.58 -6.47 16.21
N GLY A 262 6.08 -5.88 15.14
CA GLY A 262 6.03 -6.39 13.78
C GLY A 262 7.00 -7.51 13.44
N GLY A 263 6.89 -8.00 12.20
CA GLY A 263 7.83 -8.93 11.58
C GLY A 263 8.97 -8.23 10.83
N VAL A 264 9.54 -8.93 9.84
CA VAL A 264 10.56 -8.39 8.91
C VAL A 264 9.93 -7.87 7.62
N GLU A 265 10.64 -7.03 6.87
CA GLU A 265 10.14 -6.53 5.59
C GLU A 265 9.98 -7.60 4.51
N ASN A 266 9.01 -7.31 3.66
CA ASN A 266 8.64 -7.93 2.40
C ASN A 266 9.49 -7.64 1.15
N LEU A 267 9.39 -8.47 0.11
CA LEU A 267 9.64 -8.02 -1.27
C LEU A 267 8.67 -6.89 -1.68
N PHE A 268 7.39 -7.02 -1.33
CA PHE A 268 6.37 -6.02 -1.65
C PHE A 268 6.58 -4.69 -0.92
N HIS A 269 7.36 -4.68 0.16
CA HIS A 269 7.70 -3.44 0.86
C HIS A 269 8.71 -2.63 0.04
N GLU A 270 9.59 -3.28 -0.72
CA GLU A 270 10.63 -2.60 -1.49
C GLU A 270 10.11 -1.87 -2.73
N ILE A 271 8.99 -2.32 -3.30
CA ILE A 271 8.43 -1.77 -4.54
C ILE A 271 7.68 -0.46 -4.24
N PRO A 272 8.20 0.72 -4.65
CA PRO A 272 7.60 1.99 -4.25
C PRO A 272 6.15 2.17 -4.70
N ALA A 273 5.79 1.71 -5.90
CA ALA A 273 4.43 1.85 -6.44
C ALA A 273 3.36 1.10 -5.63
N LEU A 274 3.75 0.13 -4.78
CA LEU A 274 2.81 -0.66 -3.98
C LEU A 274 2.53 -0.08 -2.58
N ALA A 275 3.00 1.14 -2.27
CA ALA A 275 2.86 1.76 -0.95
C ALA A 275 1.41 1.74 -0.40
N ALA A 276 0.41 2.04 -1.24
CA ALA A 276 -1.00 2.03 -0.84
C ALA A 276 -1.49 0.63 -0.40
N PHE A 277 -1.04 -0.43 -1.08
CA PHE A 277 -1.43 -1.81 -0.76
C PHE A 277 -0.91 -2.27 0.60
N LEU A 278 0.25 -1.77 1.04
CA LEU A 278 0.84 -2.11 2.34
C LEU A 278 -0.08 -1.73 3.51
N GLN A 279 -0.94 -0.72 3.35
CA GLN A 279 -1.95 -0.32 4.34
C GLN A 279 -2.97 -1.46 4.62
N GLY A 280 -3.26 -2.31 3.64
CA GLY A 280 -4.15 -3.48 3.81
C GLY A 280 -3.48 -4.73 4.40
N THR A 281 -2.18 -4.68 4.72
CA THR A 281 -1.40 -5.87 5.12
C THR A 281 -1.23 -6.01 6.63
N SER A 282 -0.73 -7.16 7.08
CA SER A 282 -0.34 -7.39 8.47
C SER A 282 0.80 -6.49 8.95
N SER A 283 1.55 -5.85 8.03
CA SER A 283 2.57 -4.83 8.33
C SER A 283 1.98 -3.46 8.71
N ASN A 284 0.65 -3.29 8.67
CA ASN A 284 -0.04 -2.15 9.25
C ASN A 284 -0.57 -2.50 10.66
N TRP A 285 -0.58 -1.54 11.60
CA TRP A 285 -1.37 -1.65 12.83
C TRP A 285 -2.87 -1.52 12.57
N ASN A 286 -3.25 -0.81 11.51
CA ASN A 286 -4.63 -0.57 11.08
C ASN A 286 -5.49 0.15 12.14
N TYR A 287 -4.94 1.23 12.71
CA TYR A 287 -5.73 2.13 13.55
C TYR A 287 -6.74 2.92 12.72
N LYS A 288 -7.79 3.37 13.40
CA LYS A 288 -8.76 4.35 12.90
C LYS A 288 -8.97 5.43 13.95
N SER A 289 -9.46 6.59 13.55
CA SER A 289 -10.00 7.58 14.48
C SER A 289 -11.31 7.08 15.10
N THR A 290 -11.79 7.78 16.14
CA THR A 290 -13.23 7.86 16.43
C THR A 290 -13.98 8.40 15.20
N PRO A 291 -15.30 8.13 15.06
CA PRO A 291 -16.13 8.80 14.06
C PRO A 291 -15.99 10.32 14.17
N GLN A 292 -15.62 10.99 13.08
CA GLN A 292 -15.33 12.42 13.09
C GLN A 292 -16.60 13.23 12.75
N TYR A 293 -16.82 14.31 13.49
CA TYR A 293 -17.98 15.20 13.31
C TYR A 293 -17.81 16.18 12.14
N ASN A 294 -16.57 16.57 11.82
CA ASN A 294 -16.26 17.62 10.84
C ASN A 294 -15.36 17.13 9.68
N ALA A 295 -15.09 15.83 9.56
CA ALA A 295 -14.18 15.27 8.57
C ALA A 295 -14.57 13.82 8.21
N CYS A 296 -13.93 13.29 7.16
CA CYS A 296 -14.04 11.89 6.74
C CYS A 296 -15.49 11.44 6.44
N TYR A 297 -16.39 12.34 6.02
CA TYR A 297 -17.79 12.02 5.68
C TYR A 297 -17.90 11.02 4.51
N GLY A 298 -16.87 10.93 3.66
CA GLY A 298 -16.76 9.95 2.59
C GLY A 298 -16.13 8.61 3.01
N MET A 299 -15.84 8.41 4.30
CA MET A 299 -15.16 7.21 4.82
C MET A 299 -16.10 6.34 5.66
N ASN A 300 -15.96 5.01 5.60
CA ASN A 300 -16.88 4.10 6.28
C ASN A 300 -16.93 4.40 7.79
N ASN A 301 -18.14 4.47 8.35
CA ASN A 301 -18.45 4.89 9.73
C ASN A 301 -18.00 6.33 10.09
N ASN A 302 -17.65 7.16 9.10
CA ASN A 302 -16.99 8.46 9.27
C ASN A 302 -15.66 8.37 10.05
N GLU A 303 -15.02 7.20 10.01
CA GLU A 303 -13.72 6.94 10.64
C GLU A 303 -12.59 7.22 9.64
N CYS A 304 -11.65 8.09 9.99
CA CYS A 304 -10.44 8.29 9.21
C CYS A 304 -9.48 7.11 9.41
N ALA A 305 -8.86 6.64 8.33
CA ALA A 305 -7.83 5.61 8.41
C ALA A 305 -6.50 6.19 8.93
N LEU A 306 -5.90 5.55 9.94
CA LEU A 306 -4.66 6.00 10.60
C LEU A 306 -3.55 4.94 10.53
N PRO A 307 -3.10 4.51 9.34
CA PRO A 307 -2.10 3.47 9.18
C PRO A 307 -0.76 3.80 9.85
N ARG A 308 -0.12 2.75 10.38
CA ARG A 308 1.16 2.79 11.09
C ARG A 308 1.93 1.52 10.79
N GLY A 309 3.24 1.63 10.57
CA GLY A 309 4.08 0.46 10.34
C GLY A 309 4.19 -0.43 11.57
N LYS A 310 3.95 -1.72 11.39
CA LYS A 310 4.08 -2.81 12.35
C LYS A 310 4.99 -3.89 11.76
N VAL A 311 6.23 -3.49 11.50
CA VAL A 311 7.30 -4.24 10.83
C VAL A 311 8.63 -3.57 11.19
N LEU A 312 9.77 -4.25 11.06
CA LEU A 312 11.09 -3.63 11.22
C LEU A 312 11.21 -2.36 10.34
N GLY A 313 11.62 -1.24 10.95
CA GLY A 313 11.66 0.07 10.29
C GLY A 313 10.40 0.92 10.54
N GLY A 314 9.36 0.35 11.14
CA GLY A 314 8.09 0.99 11.45
C GLY A 314 7.46 1.62 10.20
N THR A 315 6.89 2.82 10.33
CA THR A 315 6.17 3.48 9.23
C THR A 315 7.03 3.76 7.99
N SER A 316 8.36 3.85 8.09
CA SER A 316 9.24 4.02 6.91
C SER A 316 9.17 2.84 5.93
N ALA A 317 8.81 1.65 6.41
CA ALA A 317 8.62 0.44 5.61
C ALA A 317 7.30 0.44 4.79
N ILE A 318 6.35 1.33 5.11
CA ILE A 318 5.02 1.39 4.46
C ILE A 318 4.61 2.79 3.96
N ASN A 319 5.40 3.84 4.21
CA ASN A 319 5.08 5.21 3.81
C ASN A 319 5.19 5.46 2.29
N TYR A 320 4.95 6.69 1.86
CA TYR A 320 5.08 7.14 0.47
C TYR A 320 6.50 7.64 0.12
N MET A 321 7.53 7.33 0.93
CA MET A 321 8.96 7.62 0.70
C MET A 321 9.38 9.08 0.50
N ILE A 322 8.47 10.06 0.47
CA ILE A 322 8.79 11.48 0.31
C ILE A 322 9.80 11.92 1.37
N TYR A 323 10.91 12.52 0.92
CA TYR A 323 11.92 13.11 1.77
C TYR A 323 11.73 14.64 1.82
N ASN A 324 11.29 15.12 2.97
CA ASN A 324 11.11 16.54 3.30
C ASN A 324 11.56 16.75 4.75
N ARG A 325 12.48 17.69 4.98
CA ARG A 325 13.07 17.98 6.30
C ARG A 325 12.25 18.92 7.18
N GLY A 326 11.45 19.80 6.57
CA GLY A 326 10.78 20.92 7.24
C GLY A 326 11.46 22.26 7.03
N ASN A 327 10.75 23.33 7.38
CA ASN A 327 11.25 24.70 7.30
C ASN A 327 12.25 24.94 8.42
N ARG A 328 13.29 25.76 8.19
CA ARG A 328 14.20 26.20 9.27
C ARG A 328 13.44 26.79 10.46
N ARG A 329 12.34 27.50 10.19
CA ARG A 329 11.51 28.15 11.21
C ARG A 329 10.74 27.18 12.09
N ASP A 330 10.48 25.94 11.65
CA ASP A 330 9.89 24.91 12.51
C ASP A 330 10.76 24.71 13.75
N PHE A 331 12.06 24.48 13.52
CA PHE A 331 13.06 24.21 14.55
C PHE A 331 13.42 25.44 15.37
N ASP A 332 13.56 26.60 14.73
CA ASP A 332 13.81 27.86 15.44
C ASP A 332 12.63 28.21 16.39
N ARG A 333 11.39 27.82 16.05
CA ARG A 333 10.23 27.90 16.97
C ARG A 333 10.33 26.92 18.13
N TRP A 334 10.83 25.69 17.90
CA TRP A 334 11.02 24.73 18.99
C TRP A 334 12.02 25.30 20.01
N ALA A 335 13.14 25.85 19.53
CA ALA A 335 14.14 26.52 20.39
C ALA A 335 13.57 27.75 21.10
N ALA A 336 12.82 28.61 20.40
CA ALA A 336 12.15 29.77 20.99
C ALA A 336 11.11 29.39 22.07
N ALA A 337 10.47 28.22 21.96
CA ALA A 337 9.62 27.64 23.00
C ALA A 337 10.41 26.97 24.15
N GLY A 338 11.70 27.29 24.32
CA GLY A 338 12.55 26.81 25.40
C GLY A 338 13.28 25.49 25.13
N ASN A 339 13.15 24.89 23.94
CA ASN A 339 13.86 23.66 23.59
C ASN A 339 15.29 23.95 23.13
N VAL A 340 16.14 24.38 24.06
CA VAL A 340 17.57 24.63 23.82
C VAL A 340 18.21 23.41 23.17
N GLY A 341 19.04 23.63 22.13
CA GLY A 341 19.63 22.57 21.34
C GLY A 341 18.86 22.19 20.08
N TRP A 342 17.64 22.70 19.86
CA TRP A 342 16.75 22.30 18.76
C TRP A 342 16.52 23.36 17.68
N SER A 343 17.32 24.43 17.60
CA SER A 343 17.24 25.39 16.48
C SER A 343 17.68 24.74 15.16
N TYR A 344 17.34 25.33 14.00
CA TYR A 344 17.68 24.75 12.70
C TYR A 344 19.20 24.52 12.55
N ARG A 345 20.00 25.49 13.02
CA ARG A 345 21.46 25.41 13.04
C ARG A 345 21.98 24.20 13.81
N GLU A 346 21.29 23.80 14.88
CA GLU A 346 21.67 22.70 15.77
C GLU A 346 21.11 21.34 15.31
N VAL A 347 20.05 21.31 14.49
CA VAL A 347 19.48 20.06 13.95
C VAL A 347 19.97 19.71 12.52
N LEU A 348 20.33 20.70 11.70
CA LEU A 348 20.81 20.49 10.34
C LEU A 348 22.00 19.50 10.26
N PRO A 349 23.02 19.53 11.15
CA PRO A 349 24.09 18.54 11.15
C PRO A 349 23.60 17.10 11.31
N TYR A 350 22.50 16.87 12.03
CA TYR A 350 21.93 15.54 12.24
C TYR A 350 21.12 15.05 11.04
N PHE A 351 20.46 15.94 10.28
CA PHE A 351 19.90 15.59 8.97
C PHE A 351 21.02 15.17 8.00
N LEU A 352 22.09 15.96 7.92
CA LEU A 352 23.25 15.69 7.06
C LEU A 352 23.98 14.39 7.46
N LYS A 353 24.18 14.13 8.76
CA LYS A 353 24.82 12.91 9.30
C LYS A 353 24.16 11.61 8.80
N SER A 354 22.84 11.64 8.63
CA SER A 354 22.07 10.48 8.15
C SER A 354 21.93 10.42 6.63
N GLU A 355 21.97 11.56 5.91
CA GLU A 355 21.66 11.64 4.48
C GLU A 355 22.78 11.17 3.55
N ARG A 356 22.37 10.41 2.51
CA ARG A 356 23.14 10.16 1.28
C ARG A 356 22.33 10.62 0.06
N ALA A 357 22.52 11.88 -0.31
CA ALA A 357 21.88 12.51 -1.45
C ALA A 357 22.46 12.04 -2.79
N ASN A 358 21.57 11.82 -3.76
CA ASN A 358 21.86 11.55 -5.16
C ASN A 358 20.83 12.32 -6.01
N LEU A 359 20.96 13.65 -5.98
CA LEU A 359 20.02 14.61 -6.55
C LEU A 359 20.68 15.33 -7.73
N ARG A 360 20.13 15.20 -8.93
CA ARG A 360 20.77 15.67 -10.18
C ARG A 360 20.87 17.20 -10.24
N ALA A 361 19.79 17.89 -9.92
CA ALA A 361 19.74 19.35 -9.88
C ALA A 361 20.58 19.94 -8.73
N TRP A 362 20.62 19.24 -7.59
CA TRP A 362 21.13 19.76 -6.32
C TRP A 362 22.47 19.15 -5.88
N ARG A 363 23.19 18.48 -6.79
CA ARG A 363 24.45 17.76 -6.52
C ARG A 363 25.57 18.57 -5.86
N ASN A 364 25.53 19.90 -6.00
CA ASN A 364 26.51 20.85 -5.45
C ASN A 364 25.90 21.72 -4.32
N SER A 365 24.68 21.43 -3.88
CA SER A 365 24.00 22.16 -2.81
C SER A 365 24.74 21.95 -1.48
N PRO A 366 25.12 23.02 -0.74
CA PRO A 366 25.75 22.88 0.57
C PRO A 366 24.79 22.34 1.64
N TYR A 367 23.49 22.24 1.32
CA TYR A 367 22.46 21.70 2.19
C TYR A 367 22.34 20.16 2.11
N HIS A 368 23.18 19.47 1.33
CA HIS A 368 23.11 18.02 1.18
C HIS A 368 24.42 17.31 1.53
N ASN A 369 24.31 16.10 2.08
CA ASN A 369 25.44 15.19 2.31
C ASN A 369 25.31 13.93 1.45
N THR A 370 26.42 13.37 1.02
CA THR A 370 26.48 12.19 0.13
C THR A 370 27.04 10.94 0.82
N GLN A 371 27.32 11.00 2.13
CA GLN A 371 28.05 9.94 2.86
C GLN A 371 27.23 9.19 3.92
N GLY A 372 26.00 9.61 4.20
CA GLY A 372 25.15 8.99 5.22
C GLY A 372 24.64 7.58 4.89
N LEU A 373 23.86 7.04 5.81
CA LEU A 373 23.28 5.70 5.68
C LEU A 373 21.94 5.71 4.93
N LEU A 374 21.14 6.78 5.10
CA LEU A 374 19.82 6.91 4.48
C LEU A 374 19.93 7.61 3.12
N SER A 375 19.78 6.81 2.07
CA SER A 375 19.69 7.29 0.69
C SER A 375 18.51 8.26 0.46
N THR A 376 18.77 9.34 -0.27
CA THR A 376 17.80 10.34 -0.75
C THR A 376 18.08 10.55 -2.25
N GLU A 377 17.19 10.15 -3.14
CA GLU A 377 17.42 10.19 -4.60
C GLU A 377 16.26 10.87 -5.35
N ASP A 378 16.54 11.33 -6.58
CA ASP A 378 15.49 11.61 -7.56
C ASP A 378 14.70 10.32 -7.88
N VAL A 379 13.37 10.42 -8.00
CA VAL A 379 12.56 9.29 -8.50
C VAL A 379 12.98 8.94 -9.94
N PRO A 380 13.37 7.69 -10.25
CA PRO A 380 13.92 7.34 -11.57
C PRO A 380 12.92 7.41 -12.73
N TYR A 381 11.63 7.29 -12.44
CA TYR A 381 10.52 7.42 -13.39
C TYR A 381 9.82 8.76 -13.23
N ARG A 382 9.36 9.33 -14.36
CA ARG A 382 8.51 10.52 -14.42
C ARG A 382 7.46 10.27 -15.51
N SER A 383 6.19 10.52 -15.20
CA SER A 383 5.11 10.51 -16.20
C SER A 383 5.26 11.67 -17.19
N GLY A 384 4.54 11.62 -18.32
CA GLY A 384 4.45 12.77 -19.22
C GLY A 384 3.69 13.98 -18.62
N MET A 385 3.09 13.84 -17.44
CA MET A 385 2.32 14.91 -16.79
C MET A 385 3.14 15.77 -15.82
N VAL A 386 4.15 15.23 -15.13
CA VAL A 386 4.87 15.98 -14.09
C VAL A 386 5.70 17.13 -14.64
N GLY A 387 6.30 16.99 -15.83
CA GLY A 387 7.01 18.10 -16.49
C GLY A 387 6.08 19.30 -16.73
N PRO A 388 4.93 19.11 -17.40
CA PRO A 388 3.88 20.12 -17.49
C PRO A 388 3.36 20.64 -16.16
N PHE A 389 3.26 19.83 -15.10
CA PHE A 389 2.85 20.31 -13.77
C PHE A 389 3.91 21.23 -13.12
N VAL A 390 5.19 20.87 -13.19
CA VAL A 390 6.28 21.74 -12.68
C VAL A 390 6.33 23.05 -13.47
N GLN A 391 6.22 22.96 -14.81
CA GLN A 391 6.14 24.13 -15.68
C GLN A 391 4.91 25.00 -15.38
N ALA A 392 3.76 24.42 -15.03
CA ALA A 392 2.56 25.17 -14.61
C ALA A 392 2.81 25.99 -13.34
N GLY A 393 3.58 25.47 -12.39
CA GLY A 393 4.01 26.21 -11.21
C GLY A 393 4.89 27.41 -11.56
N VAL A 394 5.84 27.22 -12.49
CA VAL A 394 6.70 28.30 -12.99
C VAL A 394 5.90 29.36 -13.76
N GLU A 395 4.97 28.95 -14.62
CA GLU A 395 4.03 29.84 -15.32
C GLU A 395 3.11 30.61 -14.35
N ALA A 396 2.87 30.06 -13.15
CA ALA A 396 2.14 30.72 -12.05
C ALA A 396 3.03 31.53 -11.08
N GLY A 397 4.34 31.67 -11.36
CA GLY A 397 5.27 32.47 -10.58
C GLY A 397 5.97 31.76 -9.41
N LEU A 398 5.89 30.43 -9.32
CA LEU A 398 6.70 29.65 -8.37
C LEU A 398 8.09 29.37 -8.96
N ASN A 399 9.15 29.60 -8.19
CA ASN A 399 10.49 29.17 -8.58
C ASN A 399 10.65 27.65 -8.43
N GLU A 400 11.44 27.02 -9.30
CA GLU A 400 11.93 25.65 -9.04
C GLU A 400 13.00 25.71 -7.93
N VAL A 401 12.80 24.97 -6.83
CA VAL A 401 13.61 25.09 -5.60
C VAL A 401 14.06 23.75 -5.03
N ASP A 402 15.20 23.76 -4.34
CA ASP A 402 15.56 22.70 -3.40
C ASP A 402 14.79 22.91 -2.09
N TYR A 403 13.61 22.30 -1.96
CA TYR A 403 12.76 22.45 -0.78
C TYR A 403 13.36 21.84 0.50
N ASN A 404 14.49 21.14 0.42
CA ASN A 404 15.29 20.67 1.57
C ASN A 404 16.54 21.55 1.82
N GLY A 405 16.75 22.58 0.99
CA GLY A 405 17.85 23.52 1.02
C GLY A 405 17.50 24.88 1.62
N GLU A 406 17.90 25.97 0.95
CA GLU A 406 17.78 27.35 1.47
C GLU A 406 16.33 27.85 1.56
N SER A 407 15.51 27.59 0.54
CA SER A 407 14.15 28.09 0.42
C SER A 407 13.18 26.95 0.15
N GLN A 408 12.14 26.86 0.98
CA GLN A 408 11.10 25.84 0.83
C GLN A 408 9.96 26.29 -0.09
N VAL A 409 9.63 27.58 -0.12
CA VAL A 409 8.53 28.12 -0.94
C VAL A 409 8.92 28.05 -2.43
N GLY A 410 8.11 27.37 -3.23
CA GLY A 410 8.38 27.09 -4.64
C GLY A 410 7.78 25.76 -5.11
N ILE A 411 8.29 25.22 -6.21
CA ILE A 411 7.90 23.93 -6.78
C ILE A 411 9.13 23.05 -7.03
N SER A 412 8.98 21.73 -6.98
CA SER A 412 10.08 20.80 -7.30
C SER A 412 9.56 19.42 -7.70
N PHE A 413 10.36 18.69 -8.44
CA PHE A 413 10.25 17.23 -8.49
C PHE A 413 10.52 16.64 -7.10
N VAL A 414 9.82 15.56 -6.76
CA VAL A 414 9.90 14.95 -5.43
C VAL A 414 11.24 14.23 -5.19
N GLN A 415 11.86 14.50 -4.05
CA GLN A 415 13.02 13.77 -3.54
C GLN A 415 12.53 12.61 -2.65
N ALA A 416 13.16 11.43 -2.73
CA ALA A 416 12.64 10.22 -2.10
C ALA A 416 13.68 9.44 -1.30
N ASN A 417 13.27 8.81 -0.19
CA ASN A 417 14.06 7.79 0.50
C ASN A 417 14.01 6.44 -0.24
N THR A 418 14.63 6.42 -1.41
CA THR A 418 14.86 5.24 -2.24
C THR A 418 16.36 4.96 -2.39
N LEU A 419 16.70 3.75 -2.80
CA LEU A 419 18.05 3.34 -3.17
C LEU A 419 17.98 2.50 -4.44
N ARG A 420 18.51 3.02 -5.55
CA ARG A 420 18.39 2.45 -6.90
C ARG A 420 16.92 2.19 -7.27
N GLY A 421 16.04 3.16 -6.97
CA GLY A 421 14.60 3.07 -7.28
C GLY A 421 13.77 2.11 -6.42
N ARG A 422 14.34 1.55 -5.34
CA ARG A 422 13.65 0.69 -4.37
C ARG A 422 13.49 1.42 -3.04
N ARG A 423 12.46 1.15 -2.24
CA ARG A 423 12.29 1.76 -0.90
C ARG A 423 13.53 1.54 -0.03
N HIS A 424 14.00 2.60 0.62
CA HIS A 424 15.09 2.52 1.59
C HIS A 424 14.60 2.92 2.99
N SER A 425 13.93 1.97 3.65
CA SER A 425 13.40 2.14 5.00
C SER A 425 14.51 2.25 6.06
N ALA A 426 14.14 2.67 7.26
CA ALA A 426 15.07 2.80 8.37
C ALA A 426 15.68 1.44 8.80
N ALA A 427 14.96 0.32 8.63
CA ALA A 427 15.54 -1.00 8.86
C ALA A 427 16.63 -1.34 7.84
N ARG A 428 16.43 -1.00 6.57
CA ARG A 428 17.42 -1.24 5.50
C ARG A 428 18.63 -0.31 5.61
N ALA A 429 18.40 0.96 5.97
CA ALA A 429 19.45 1.95 6.13
C ALA A 429 20.28 1.75 7.42
N PHE A 430 19.63 1.47 8.57
CA PHE A 430 20.30 1.49 9.87
C PHE A 430 20.46 0.12 10.54
N LEU A 431 19.55 -0.84 10.36
CA LEU A 431 19.64 -2.15 11.03
C LEU A 431 20.35 -3.22 10.18
N LYS A 432 20.08 -3.26 8.87
CA LYS A 432 20.70 -4.24 7.95
C LYS A 432 22.24 -4.14 7.90
N PRO A 433 22.89 -2.95 7.90
CA PRO A 433 24.36 -2.89 7.86
C PRO A 433 25.03 -3.38 9.15
N ILE A 434 24.33 -3.36 10.28
CA ILE A 434 24.87 -3.67 11.61
C ILE A 434 24.46 -5.05 12.13
N GLN A 435 23.80 -5.86 11.29
CA GLN A 435 23.22 -7.17 11.62
C GLN A 435 24.20 -8.25 12.11
N PHE A 436 25.49 -7.94 12.14
CA PHE A 436 26.57 -8.81 12.63
C PHE A 436 27.23 -8.29 13.92
N ARG A 437 26.81 -7.13 14.45
CA ARG A 437 27.31 -6.61 15.73
C ARG A 437 26.85 -7.51 16.89
N PRO A 438 27.75 -8.08 17.72
CA PRO A 438 27.38 -9.05 18.77
C PRO A 438 26.70 -8.41 20.00
N ASN A 439 26.72 -7.08 20.09
CA ASN A 439 26.13 -6.30 21.18
C ASN A 439 24.72 -5.75 20.86
N LEU A 440 24.20 -6.00 19.64
CA LEU A 440 22.81 -5.71 19.26
C LEU A 440 21.99 -6.99 19.25
N HIS A 441 20.93 -7.04 20.06
CA HIS A 441 19.91 -8.09 20.00
C HIS A 441 18.57 -7.48 19.55
N VAL A 442 17.82 -8.21 18.72
CA VAL A 442 16.52 -7.76 18.20
C VAL A 442 15.45 -8.77 18.57
N MET A 443 14.33 -8.32 19.14
CA MET A 443 13.11 -9.11 19.30
C MET A 443 12.08 -8.63 18.29
N ILE A 444 11.54 -9.54 17.48
CA ILE A 444 10.41 -9.27 16.57
C ILE A 444 9.15 -10.02 17.03
N ASN A 445 7.98 -9.67 16.49
CA ASN A 445 6.69 -10.24 16.88
C ASN A 445 6.44 -10.17 18.40
N THR A 446 6.93 -9.10 19.03
CA THR A 446 7.03 -8.93 20.49
C THR A 446 6.44 -7.58 20.89
N ARG A 447 5.30 -7.57 21.59
CA ARG A 447 4.63 -6.33 22.01
C ARG A 447 5.03 -5.99 23.44
N VAL A 448 5.71 -4.86 23.65
CA VAL A 448 5.91 -4.29 24.98
C VAL A 448 4.55 -3.84 25.52
N THR A 449 4.24 -4.21 26.76
CA THR A 449 2.94 -4.01 27.41
C THR A 449 3.00 -3.03 28.57
N LYS A 450 4.18 -2.90 29.22
CA LYS A 450 4.39 -1.96 30.33
C LYS A 450 5.88 -1.60 30.48
N VAL A 451 6.18 -0.36 30.86
CA VAL A 451 7.50 0.03 31.40
C VAL A 451 7.52 -0.29 32.90
N LEU A 452 8.58 -0.94 33.37
CA LEU A 452 8.75 -1.31 34.76
C LEU A 452 9.45 -0.16 35.50
N ILE A 453 8.75 0.45 36.45
CA ILE A 453 9.17 1.67 37.15
C ILE A 453 9.02 1.47 38.65
N ASN A 454 10.03 1.86 39.43
CA ASN A 454 9.92 1.89 40.89
C ASN A 454 9.02 3.05 41.33
N PRO A 455 7.91 2.81 42.06
CA PRO A 455 6.95 3.86 42.40
C PRO A 455 7.50 4.91 43.37
N VAL A 456 8.56 4.60 44.12
CA VAL A 456 9.20 5.48 45.10
C VAL A 456 10.35 6.26 44.45
N SER A 457 11.37 5.58 43.89
CA SER A 457 12.54 6.25 43.30
C SER A 457 12.28 6.87 41.91
N LYS A 458 11.13 6.56 41.30
CA LYS A 458 10.75 6.95 39.93
C LYS A 458 11.76 6.54 38.86
N GLU A 459 12.57 5.52 39.12
CA GLU A 459 13.50 4.94 38.14
C GLU A 459 12.81 3.86 37.29
N ALA A 460 12.89 4.00 35.96
CA ALA A 460 12.60 2.92 35.04
C ALA A 460 13.76 1.90 35.04
N TYR A 461 13.45 0.62 35.23
CA TYR A 461 14.44 -0.45 35.38
C TYR A 461 14.28 -1.60 34.36
N GLY A 462 13.29 -1.52 33.47
CA GLY A 462 13.05 -2.54 32.45
C GLY A 462 11.71 -2.40 31.74
N VAL A 463 11.34 -3.42 30.98
CA VAL A 463 10.01 -3.52 30.34
C VAL A 463 9.41 -4.91 30.50
N GLU A 464 8.08 -4.92 30.58
CA GLU A 464 7.24 -6.10 30.40
C GLU A 464 6.83 -6.22 28.93
N TYR A 465 6.85 -7.43 28.40
CA TYR A 465 6.43 -7.69 27.02
C TYR A 465 5.70 -9.03 26.86
N SER A 466 4.92 -9.11 25.80
CA SER A 466 4.24 -10.32 25.36
C SER A 466 4.90 -10.90 24.11
N TYR A 467 5.32 -12.15 24.20
CA TYR A 467 5.84 -12.94 23.09
C TYR A 467 5.06 -14.25 22.97
N LYS A 468 4.49 -14.54 21.79
CA LYS A 468 3.61 -15.70 21.55
C LYS A 468 2.51 -15.85 22.63
N LYS A 469 1.87 -14.73 22.99
CA LYS A 469 0.84 -14.62 24.04
C LYS A 469 1.28 -14.97 25.47
N LYS A 470 2.58 -15.10 25.74
CA LYS A 470 3.14 -15.26 27.09
C LYS A 470 3.84 -13.99 27.53
N ARG A 471 3.65 -13.63 28.81
CA ARG A 471 4.25 -12.46 29.46
C ARG A 471 5.69 -12.78 29.89
N TYR A 472 6.59 -11.81 29.70
CA TYR A 472 7.99 -11.85 30.07
C TYR A 472 8.43 -10.45 30.53
N GLU A 473 9.57 -10.36 31.20
CA GLU A 473 10.19 -9.11 31.65
C GLU A 473 11.68 -9.12 31.28
N VAL A 474 12.26 -7.94 31.06
CA VAL A 474 13.68 -7.75 30.76
C VAL A 474 14.17 -6.40 31.31
N GLY A 475 15.33 -6.40 31.96
CA GLY A 475 15.87 -5.23 32.67
C GLY A 475 16.77 -4.33 31.82
N ALA A 476 16.79 -3.03 32.16
CA ALA A 476 17.74 -2.04 31.64
C ALA A 476 18.62 -1.52 32.78
N LYS A 477 19.94 -1.48 32.58
CA LYS A 477 20.88 -0.86 33.53
C LYS A 477 20.87 0.67 33.44
N ARG A 478 20.87 1.18 32.20
CA ARG A 478 21.04 2.61 31.89
C ARG A 478 19.70 3.26 31.60
N GLU A 479 19.07 2.96 30.46
CA GLU A 479 17.78 3.58 30.09
C GLU A 479 16.84 2.66 29.30
N VAL A 480 15.53 2.93 29.45
CA VAL A 480 14.47 2.50 28.54
C VAL A 480 14.13 3.68 27.61
N ILE A 481 14.07 3.42 26.31
CA ILE A 481 13.87 4.43 25.27
C ILE A 481 12.63 4.03 24.46
N LEU A 482 11.57 4.84 24.50
CA LEU A 482 10.35 4.60 23.75
C LEU A 482 10.44 5.25 22.36
N SER A 483 10.43 4.43 21.32
CA SER A 483 10.41 4.85 19.91
C SER A 483 9.24 4.18 19.17
N ALA A 484 8.10 4.01 19.85
CA ALA A 484 6.93 3.29 19.38
C ALA A 484 5.98 4.16 18.53
N GLY A 485 6.27 5.45 18.41
CA GLY A 485 5.54 6.42 17.59
C GLY A 485 4.37 7.08 18.31
N ALA A 486 3.80 8.10 17.66
CA ALA A 486 2.76 8.99 18.19
C ALA A 486 1.49 8.34 18.77
N PHE A 487 1.25 7.04 18.59
CA PHE A 487 0.13 6.34 19.24
C PHE A 487 0.57 5.34 20.32
N ASN A 488 1.63 4.56 20.09
CA ASN A 488 2.02 3.51 21.03
C ASN A 488 2.90 4.04 22.18
N SER A 489 3.72 5.07 21.96
CA SER A 489 4.50 5.70 23.03
C SER A 489 3.61 6.31 24.13
N PRO A 490 2.60 7.17 23.83
CA PRO A 490 1.67 7.65 24.86
C PRO A 490 0.78 6.54 25.45
N GLN A 491 0.33 5.56 24.63
CA GLN A 491 -0.42 4.41 25.14
C GLN A 491 0.40 3.63 26.19
N LEU A 492 1.67 3.36 25.90
CA LEU A 492 2.55 2.61 26.79
C LEU A 492 2.90 3.38 28.07
N LEU A 493 3.12 4.70 27.99
CA LEU A 493 3.29 5.55 29.17
C LEU A 493 2.05 5.49 30.08
N MET A 494 0.85 5.68 29.53
CA MET A 494 -0.39 5.63 30.31
C MET A 494 -0.60 4.25 30.97
N LEU A 495 -0.37 3.15 30.24
CA LEU A 495 -0.43 1.79 30.80
C LEU A 495 0.62 1.52 31.89
N SER A 496 1.70 2.31 31.90
CA SER A 496 2.76 2.28 32.91
C SER A 496 2.49 3.21 34.10
N GLY A 497 1.35 3.90 34.14
CA GLY A 497 0.98 4.83 35.20
C GLY A 497 1.52 6.25 35.03
N ILE A 498 2.00 6.61 33.83
CA ILE A 498 2.46 7.97 33.49
C ILE A 498 1.46 8.59 32.51
N GLY A 499 0.73 9.60 32.95
CA GLY A 499 -0.32 10.23 32.15
C GLY A 499 -1.38 10.91 32.99
N PRO A 500 -2.48 11.40 32.37
CA PRO A 500 -3.45 12.26 33.04
C PRO A 500 -4.11 11.55 34.22
N GLN A 501 -3.91 12.06 35.44
CA GLN A 501 -4.32 11.42 36.70
C GLN A 501 -5.80 11.01 36.71
N GLU A 502 -6.69 11.89 36.28
CA GLU A 502 -8.14 11.60 36.22
C GLU A 502 -8.45 10.40 35.32
N HIS A 503 -7.83 10.33 34.14
CA HIS A 503 -8.02 9.26 33.16
C HIS A 503 -7.47 7.91 33.66
N LEU A 504 -6.29 7.95 34.30
CA LEU A 504 -5.68 6.74 34.88
C LEU A 504 -6.51 6.21 36.07
N ASN A 505 -7.04 7.10 36.91
CA ASN A 505 -7.91 6.75 38.03
C ASN A 505 -9.24 6.11 37.55
N GLN A 506 -9.87 6.66 36.51
CA GLN A 506 -11.08 6.09 35.90
C GLN A 506 -10.87 4.64 35.42
N LEU A 507 -9.67 4.32 34.92
CA LEU A 507 -9.30 2.98 34.45
C LEU A 507 -8.66 2.09 35.53
N GLN A 508 -8.58 2.57 36.78
CA GLN A 508 -7.93 1.90 37.91
C GLN A 508 -6.46 1.52 37.64
N ILE A 509 -5.73 2.39 36.94
CA ILE A 509 -4.30 2.25 36.69
C ILE A 509 -3.55 3.02 37.78
N PRO A 510 -2.67 2.39 38.58
CA PRO A 510 -1.92 3.08 39.62
C PRO A 510 -1.07 4.23 39.07
N LEU A 511 -1.28 5.43 39.60
CA LEU A 511 -0.53 6.63 39.21
C LEU A 511 0.93 6.54 39.68
N ILE A 512 1.86 6.61 38.72
CA ILE A 512 3.29 6.81 38.98
C ILE A 512 3.63 8.29 38.89
N LYS A 513 3.10 9.00 37.88
CA LYS A 513 3.32 10.43 37.66
C LYS A 513 2.21 11.01 36.79
N ASP A 514 1.59 12.09 37.27
CA ASP A 514 0.67 12.88 36.45
C ASP A 514 1.45 13.70 35.41
N LEU A 515 1.04 13.58 34.14
CA LEU A 515 1.58 14.27 32.96
C LEU A 515 0.51 14.35 31.87
N PRO A 516 0.55 15.36 30.97
CA PRO A 516 -0.40 15.56 29.87
C PRO A 516 -0.23 14.56 28.70
N VAL A 517 0.15 13.31 28.98
CA VAL A 517 0.38 12.27 27.96
C VAL A 517 -0.88 12.09 27.12
N GLY A 518 -0.72 12.24 25.80
CA GLY A 518 -1.80 12.11 24.83
C GLY A 518 -2.81 13.26 24.79
N LYS A 519 -2.65 14.33 25.59
CA LYS A 519 -3.59 15.47 25.61
C LYS A 519 -3.52 16.37 24.37
N LEU A 520 -2.44 16.29 23.60
CA LEU A 520 -2.27 16.98 22.32
C LEU A 520 -2.01 15.96 21.21
N LEU A 521 -2.67 16.14 20.07
CA LEU A 521 -2.44 15.40 18.84
C LEU A 521 -2.66 16.34 17.65
N TYR A 522 -1.60 16.67 16.92
CA TYR A 522 -1.68 17.33 15.63
C TYR A 522 -1.42 16.34 14.51
N ASP A 523 -1.95 16.59 13.32
CA ASP A 523 -1.64 15.86 12.08
C ASP A 523 -1.95 16.73 10.85
N HIS A 524 -1.23 16.48 9.76
CA HIS A 524 -1.41 17.20 8.50
C HIS A 524 -2.59 16.64 7.73
N MET A 525 -3.80 17.06 8.12
CA MET A 525 -5.01 16.69 7.41
C MET A 525 -5.02 17.34 6.03
N SER A 526 -5.37 16.53 5.03
CA SER A 526 -5.32 16.88 3.61
C SER A 526 -6.70 16.67 2.97
N HIS A 527 -6.88 17.23 1.79
CA HIS A 527 -7.98 16.90 0.88
C HIS A 527 -7.43 16.09 -0.30
N PHE A 528 -8.02 14.93 -0.59
CA PHE A 528 -7.66 14.12 -1.75
C PHE A 528 -8.39 14.65 -3.00
N GLY A 529 -7.77 15.61 -3.67
CA GLY A 529 -8.30 16.26 -4.87
C GLY A 529 -8.10 17.79 -4.84
N PRO A 530 -8.45 18.52 -5.89
CA PRO A 530 -9.24 18.10 -7.04
C PRO A 530 -8.57 17.05 -7.95
N THR A 531 -9.40 16.30 -8.67
CA THR A 531 -8.98 15.39 -9.74
C THR A 531 -9.27 16.06 -11.08
N PHE A 532 -8.34 15.92 -12.02
CA PHE A 532 -8.40 16.47 -13.37
C PHE A 532 -8.23 15.35 -14.38
N ILE A 533 -8.88 15.49 -15.52
CA ILE A 533 -8.81 14.59 -16.67
C ILE A 533 -8.20 15.32 -17.86
N LEU A 534 -7.47 14.59 -18.70
CA LEU A 534 -6.67 15.10 -19.81
C LEU A 534 -7.21 14.63 -21.16
N ASN A 535 -6.72 15.16 -22.26
CA ASN A 535 -6.99 14.61 -23.60
C ASN A 535 -5.97 13.52 -24.01
N SER A 536 -4.96 13.26 -23.18
CA SER A 536 -3.94 12.22 -23.40
C SER A 536 -4.36 10.85 -22.86
N THR A 537 -3.62 9.82 -23.26
CA THR A 537 -3.79 8.43 -22.80
C THR A 537 -2.44 7.79 -22.50
N GLY A 538 -2.34 7.01 -21.42
CA GLY A 538 -1.19 6.15 -21.10
C GLY A 538 -0.10 6.78 -20.23
N ASN A 539 -0.33 7.95 -19.64
CA ASN A 539 0.53 8.60 -18.65
C ASN A 539 0.12 8.29 -17.20
N THR A 540 -1.17 8.06 -16.94
CA THR A 540 -1.66 7.72 -15.61
C THR A 540 -1.10 6.39 -15.16
N LEU A 541 -0.68 6.30 -13.88
CA LEU A 541 -0.33 5.03 -13.29
C LEU A 541 -1.61 4.28 -12.94
N LEU A 542 -2.05 3.39 -13.83
CA LEU A 542 -3.02 2.34 -13.53
C LEU A 542 -2.28 1.04 -13.18
N VAL A 543 -2.67 0.40 -12.09
CA VAL A 543 -2.10 -0.89 -11.65
C VAL A 543 -2.40 -2.02 -12.65
N SER A 544 -3.51 -1.91 -13.40
CA SER A 544 -3.89 -2.81 -14.50
C SER A 544 -2.89 -2.84 -15.65
N ASP A 545 -2.12 -1.76 -15.84
CA ASP A 545 -1.26 -1.57 -17.00
C ASP A 545 0.17 -2.06 -16.75
N LEU A 546 0.47 -2.43 -15.51
CA LEU A 546 1.75 -2.97 -15.08
C LEU A 546 1.96 -4.37 -15.68
N ASN A 547 3.09 -4.55 -16.34
CA ASN A 547 3.41 -5.78 -17.05
C ASN A 547 4.84 -6.29 -16.72
N VAL A 548 5.23 -7.42 -17.31
CA VAL A 548 6.54 -8.06 -17.05
C VAL A 548 7.72 -7.13 -17.41
N ASN A 549 7.58 -6.20 -18.37
CA ASN A 549 8.65 -5.24 -18.65
C ASN A 549 8.81 -4.22 -17.52
N ASP A 550 7.73 -3.74 -16.88
CA ASP A 550 7.85 -2.86 -15.71
C ASP A 550 8.63 -3.52 -14.57
N PHE A 551 8.41 -4.80 -14.32
CA PHE A 551 9.19 -5.58 -13.35
C PHE A 551 10.67 -5.73 -13.76
N LYS A 552 10.95 -5.97 -15.05
CA LYS A 552 12.32 -6.00 -15.59
C LYS A 552 13.04 -4.65 -15.47
N GLN A 553 12.34 -3.53 -15.68
CA GLN A 553 12.90 -2.19 -15.45
C GLN A 553 13.14 -1.95 -13.97
N TYR A 554 12.23 -2.40 -13.10
CA TYR A 554 12.32 -2.21 -11.65
C TYR A 554 13.50 -2.96 -11.01
N ILE A 555 13.80 -4.20 -11.44
CA ILE A 555 15.02 -4.90 -11.02
C ILE A 555 16.27 -4.03 -11.30
N LYS A 556 16.29 -3.36 -12.46
CA LYS A 556 17.32 -2.42 -12.92
C LYS A 556 17.21 -1.00 -12.30
N GLY A 557 16.30 -0.79 -11.36
CA GLY A 557 16.09 0.48 -10.66
C GLY A 557 15.42 1.57 -11.50
N ARG A 558 14.56 1.21 -12.46
CA ARG A 558 13.91 2.11 -13.42
C ARG A 558 12.43 1.76 -13.63
N GLY A 559 11.70 2.61 -14.35
CA GLY A 559 10.33 2.32 -14.79
C GLY A 559 9.24 2.52 -13.73
N ARG A 560 7.99 2.29 -14.13
CA ARG A 560 6.77 2.73 -13.40
C ARG A 560 6.72 2.28 -11.95
N LEU A 561 7.18 1.06 -11.65
CA LEU A 561 7.17 0.52 -10.29
C LEU A 561 8.07 1.28 -9.29
N THR A 562 9.04 2.06 -9.77
CA THR A 562 9.90 2.93 -8.92
C THR A 562 9.19 4.19 -8.42
N LEU A 563 8.00 4.51 -8.96
CA LEU A 563 7.22 5.67 -8.57
C LEU A 563 6.69 5.53 -7.13
N ILE A 564 6.87 6.56 -6.31
CA ILE A 564 6.69 6.50 -4.84
C ILE A 564 5.22 6.58 -4.41
N GLY A 565 4.47 5.50 -4.66
CA GLY A 565 3.03 5.43 -4.37
C GLY A 565 2.19 6.47 -5.14
N GLY A 566 2.71 6.93 -6.28
CA GLY A 566 2.08 7.92 -7.13
C GLY A 566 2.57 9.36 -7.00
N VAL A 567 3.49 9.73 -6.10
CA VAL A 567 3.91 11.15 -6.00
C VAL A 567 5.08 11.45 -6.95
N GLU A 568 4.99 12.54 -7.74
CA GLU A 568 6.07 12.97 -8.66
C GLU A 568 6.59 14.40 -8.45
N ALA A 569 5.76 15.32 -7.95
CA ALA A 569 6.16 16.71 -7.66
C ALA A 569 5.41 17.28 -6.45
N LEU A 570 6.02 18.29 -5.83
CA LEU A 570 5.52 19.02 -4.67
C LEU A 570 5.58 20.53 -4.98
N ALA A 571 4.54 21.28 -4.65
CA ALA A 571 4.58 22.73 -4.61
C ALA A 571 4.21 23.23 -3.21
N PHE A 572 5.11 24.05 -2.65
CA PHE A 572 5.01 24.64 -1.33
C PHE A 572 4.51 26.06 -1.49
N VAL A 573 3.26 26.29 -1.12
CA VAL A 573 2.59 27.57 -1.34
C VAL A 573 2.19 28.21 -0.02
N LYS A 574 2.18 29.53 -0.02
CA LYS A 574 1.69 30.34 1.09
C LYS A 574 0.32 30.93 0.74
N THR A 575 -0.66 30.78 1.62
CA THR A 575 -1.97 31.42 1.43
C THR A 575 -1.92 32.92 1.76
N PRO A 576 -2.73 33.78 1.09
CA PRO A 576 -2.74 35.22 1.34
C PRO A 576 -3.15 35.63 2.76
N ASN A 577 -3.94 34.78 3.43
CA ASN A 577 -4.43 35.01 4.79
C ASN A 577 -3.51 34.37 5.85
N SER A 578 -2.34 33.86 5.44
CA SER A 578 -1.41 33.16 6.31
C SER A 578 -0.64 34.12 7.21
N GLU A 579 -0.80 33.96 8.53
CA GLU A 579 -0.02 34.65 9.57
C GLU A 579 1.44 34.17 9.66
N GLU A 580 1.80 33.12 8.91
CA GLU A 580 3.16 32.60 8.88
C GLU A 580 4.16 33.62 8.29
N PRO A 581 5.48 33.48 8.52
CA PRO A 581 6.50 34.31 7.87
C PRO A 581 6.52 34.20 6.33
N PRO A 582 7.10 35.16 5.58
CA PRO A 582 7.06 35.14 4.11
C PRO A 582 7.71 33.91 3.45
N ASP A 583 8.78 33.39 4.05
CA ASP A 583 9.57 32.23 3.63
C ASP A 583 9.05 30.90 4.22
N MET A 584 7.82 30.89 4.75
CA MET A 584 7.20 29.73 5.39
C MET A 584 5.85 29.42 4.70
N PRO A 585 5.73 28.31 3.96
CA PRO A 585 4.48 27.88 3.34
C PRO A 585 3.56 27.26 4.40
N ASP A 586 2.25 27.33 4.17
CA ASP A 586 1.21 26.74 5.03
C ASP A 586 0.41 25.64 4.31
N VAL A 587 0.59 25.48 3.00
CA VAL A 587 -0.01 24.44 2.17
C VAL A 587 1.01 23.75 1.27
N GLU A 588 0.91 22.42 1.16
CA GLU A 588 1.56 21.62 0.11
C GLU A 588 0.53 21.22 -0.96
N LEU A 589 0.90 21.37 -2.22
CA LEU A 589 0.19 20.80 -3.37
C LEU A 589 1.01 19.60 -3.86
N ILE A 590 0.49 18.39 -3.64
CA ILE A 590 1.20 17.14 -3.93
C ILE A 590 0.62 16.57 -5.23
N PHE A 591 1.44 16.51 -6.28
CA PHE A 591 1.01 16.03 -7.59
C PHE A 591 1.07 14.51 -7.70
N VAL A 592 -0.05 13.90 -8.10
CA VAL A 592 -0.21 12.45 -8.31
C VAL A 592 -0.78 12.18 -9.71
N PRO A 593 -0.08 11.46 -10.62
CA PRO A 593 -0.56 11.09 -11.95
C PRO A 593 -1.52 9.90 -11.87
N GLY A 594 -2.64 10.09 -11.17
CA GLY A 594 -3.68 9.11 -10.91
C GLY A 594 -4.76 9.65 -9.98
N SER A 595 -5.64 8.77 -9.50
CA SER A 595 -6.68 9.08 -8.50
C SER A 595 -6.98 7.85 -7.66
N PHE A 596 -8.06 7.84 -6.86
CA PHE A 596 -8.54 6.60 -6.23
C PHE A 596 -8.85 5.48 -7.25
N ALA A 597 -9.11 5.82 -8.53
CA ALA A 597 -9.34 4.85 -9.60
C ALA A 597 -8.06 4.09 -10.04
N SER A 598 -6.87 4.59 -9.70
CA SER A 598 -5.58 4.05 -10.18
C SER A 598 -5.32 2.58 -9.85
N ASP A 599 -6.03 2.01 -8.88
CA ASP A 599 -5.93 0.60 -8.52
C ASP A 599 -7.28 -0.14 -8.49
N GLN A 600 -8.29 0.38 -9.18
CA GLN A 600 -9.63 -0.24 -9.29
C GLN A 600 -10.26 -0.51 -7.92
N GLY A 601 -10.08 0.41 -6.98
CA GLY A 601 -10.71 0.38 -5.67
C GLY A 601 -10.07 -0.63 -4.71
N THR A 602 -8.79 -0.92 -4.87
CA THR A 602 -8.07 -1.93 -4.07
C THR A 602 -7.26 -1.29 -2.94
N GLY A 603 -5.97 -1.00 -3.13
CA GLY A 603 -5.09 -0.45 -2.08
C GLY A 603 -5.50 0.95 -1.62
N LEU A 604 -5.72 1.87 -2.55
CA LEU A 604 -6.01 3.28 -2.29
C LEU A 604 -7.37 3.47 -1.62
N LYS A 605 -8.45 2.93 -2.20
CA LYS A 605 -9.81 3.00 -1.64
C LYS A 605 -9.88 2.37 -0.24
N ARG A 606 -9.37 1.13 -0.10
CA ARG A 606 -9.46 0.39 1.18
C ARG A 606 -8.53 0.98 2.24
N GLY A 607 -7.32 1.38 1.87
CA GLY A 607 -6.36 2.04 2.75
C GLY A 607 -6.88 3.37 3.29
N ALA A 608 -7.53 4.17 2.44
CA ALA A 608 -8.20 5.41 2.84
C ALA A 608 -9.54 5.21 3.58
N ASN A 609 -10.07 3.98 3.67
CA ASN A 609 -11.39 3.65 4.21
C ASN A 609 -12.57 4.33 3.46
N VAL A 610 -12.44 4.63 2.17
CA VAL A 610 -13.47 5.31 1.34
C VAL A 610 -14.73 4.43 1.19
N LYS A 611 -15.91 5.04 1.30
CA LYS A 611 -17.22 4.38 1.11
C LYS A 611 -17.42 3.96 -0.35
N ASP A 612 -18.23 2.92 -0.55
CA ASP A 612 -18.55 2.42 -1.89
C ASP A 612 -19.33 3.45 -2.72
N ASP A 613 -20.25 4.22 -2.14
CA ASP A 613 -21.05 5.22 -2.85
C ASP A 613 -20.21 6.40 -3.41
N VAL A 614 -19.26 6.90 -2.61
CA VAL A 614 -18.29 7.91 -3.01
C VAL A 614 -17.43 7.40 -4.17
N TYR A 615 -16.90 6.19 -4.00
CA TYR A 615 -16.00 5.59 -4.97
C TYR A 615 -16.69 5.30 -6.30
N ASP A 616 -17.85 4.63 -6.23
CA ASP A 616 -18.61 4.21 -7.40
C ASP A 616 -19.20 5.40 -8.17
N THR A 617 -19.57 6.48 -7.48
CA THR A 617 -20.04 7.71 -8.13
C THR A 617 -18.91 8.46 -8.82
N VAL A 618 -17.81 8.75 -8.12
CA VAL A 618 -16.82 9.72 -8.61
C VAL A 618 -15.72 9.05 -9.43
N PHE A 619 -15.14 7.95 -8.95
CA PHE A 619 -13.86 7.42 -9.44
C PHE A 619 -14.00 6.23 -10.40
N LYS A 620 -15.01 5.37 -10.22
CA LYS A 620 -15.15 4.11 -10.97
C LYS A 620 -15.16 4.26 -12.51
N GLN A 621 -15.72 5.34 -13.03
CA GLN A 621 -15.67 5.64 -14.47
C GLN A 621 -14.23 5.82 -14.99
N LEU A 622 -13.33 6.38 -14.18
CA LEU A 622 -11.92 6.62 -14.51
C LEU A 622 -11.08 5.33 -14.52
N GLU A 623 -11.64 4.18 -14.12
CA GLU A 623 -10.98 2.86 -14.26
C GLU A 623 -11.03 2.31 -15.69
N THR A 624 -12.05 2.72 -16.47
CA THR A 624 -12.44 2.04 -17.73
C THR A 624 -12.33 2.93 -18.96
N ILE A 625 -12.30 4.24 -18.76
CA ILE A 625 -12.02 5.21 -19.83
C ILE A 625 -10.49 5.27 -19.98
N PRO A 626 -9.92 5.15 -21.21
CA PRO A 626 -8.46 5.20 -21.44
C PRO A 626 -7.84 6.60 -21.23
N GLN A 627 -8.59 7.51 -20.60
CA GLN A 627 -8.28 8.91 -20.43
C GLN A 627 -7.33 9.11 -19.25
N ASP A 628 -6.20 9.77 -19.50
CA ASP A 628 -5.29 10.14 -18.42
C ASP A 628 -5.97 11.11 -17.45
N HIS A 629 -5.66 10.91 -16.18
CA HIS A 629 -6.14 11.73 -15.08
C HIS A 629 -5.08 11.85 -13.98
N PHE A 630 -5.13 12.97 -13.26
CA PHE A 630 -4.25 13.25 -12.13
C PHE A 630 -5.04 13.89 -11.00
N SER A 631 -4.55 13.75 -9.77
CA SER A 631 -5.09 14.40 -8.58
C SER A 631 -4.01 15.27 -7.96
N THR A 632 -4.42 16.40 -7.40
CA THR A 632 -3.56 17.17 -6.49
C THR A 632 -4.06 16.91 -5.07
N LEU A 633 -3.22 16.40 -4.17
CA LEU A 633 -3.56 16.36 -2.74
C LEU A 633 -3.17 17.70 -2.14
N ILE A 634 -4.08 18.30 -1.38
CA ILE A 634 -3.83 19.58 -0.70
C ILE A 634 -3.59 19.28 0.78
N MET A 635 -2.36 19.44 1.27
CA MET A 635 -2.00 19.18 2.67
C MET A 635 -1.85 20.48 3.45
N LEU A 636 -2.40 20.52 4.66
CA LEU A 636 -2.25 21.63 5.61
C LEU A 636 -1.05 21.39 6.53
N PHE A 637 -0.08 22.32 6.56
CA PHE A 637 1.09 22.21 7.44
C PHE A 637 0.81 22.63 8.88
N HIS A 638 0.01 23.69 9.09
CA HIS A 638 -0.16 24.32 10.40
C HIS A 638 -1.61 24.28 10.91
N PRO A 639 -2.17 23.07 11.16
CA PRO A 639 -3.54 22.91 11.65
C PRO A 639 -3.76 23.61 13.00
N LYS A 640 -4.89 24.31 13.10
CA LYS A 640 -5.40 24.91 14.33
C LYS A 640 -6.29 23.94 15.11
N SER A 641 -6.89 22.95 14.44
CA SER A 641 -7.58 21.83 15.10
C SER A 641 -6.57 20.97 15.89
N VAL A 642 -6.94 20.56 17.10
CA VAL A 642 -6.07 19.76 18.00
C VAL A 642 -6.88 18.61 18.57
N GLY A 643 -6.39 17.39 18.40
CA GLY A 643 -6.99 16.18 18.95
C GLY A 643 -6.34 15.68 20.23
N TYR A 644 -6.69 14.45 20.61
CA TYR A 644 -6.08 13.73 21.72
C TYR A 644 -6.04 12.20 21.47
N ILE A 645 -5.30 11.51 22.34
CA ILE A 645 -5.27 10.05 22.43
C ILE A 645 -5.42 9.62 23.89
N HIS A 646 -6.40 8.76 24.17
CA HIS A 646 -6.67 8.21 25.49
C HIS A 646 -6.62 6.68 25.46
N LEU A 647 -6.30 6.05 26.59
CA LEU A 647 -6.56 4.62 26.75
C LEU A 647 -8.06 4.34 26.68
N ARG A 648 -8.45 3.31 25.91
CA ARG A 648 -9.82 2.77 25.92
C ARG A 648 -10.11 2.06 27.24
N ASP A 649 -9.14 1.27 27.69
CA ASP A 649 -9.15 0.48 28.91
C ASP A 649 -7.70 0.06 29.25
N LYS A 650 -7.53 -0.74 30.31
CA LYS A 650 -6.21 -1.22 30.79
C LYS A 650 -5.63 -2.42 30.01
N ASN A 651 -6.28 -2.91 28.96
CA ASN A 651 -5.75 -4.00 28.15
C ASN A 651 -4.72 -3.47 27.14
N PRO A 652 -3.42 -3.84 27.26
CA PRO A 652 -2.39 -3.36 26.35
C PRO A 652 -2.56 -3.86 24.90
N PHE A 653 -3.47 -4.80 24.64
CA PHE A 653 -3.76 -5.29 23.29
C PHE A 653 -4.85 -4.51 22.56
N HIS A 654 -5.71 -3.77 23.28
CA HIS A 654 -6.76 -2.97 22.67
C HIS A 654 -6.20 -1.69 22.03
N TRP A 655 -6.91 -1.17 21.04
CA TRP A 655 -6.56 0.11 20.44
C TRP A 655 -6.97 1.27 21.35
N PRO A 656 -6.11 2.29 21.51
CA PRO A 656 -6.48 3.50 22.21
C PRO A 656 -7.63 4.21 21.48
N ILE A 657 -8.30 5.10 22.19
CA ILE A 657 -9.24 6.06 21.58
C ILE A 657 -8.36 7.16 20.97
N ILE A 658 -8.42 7.31 19.66
CA ILE A 658 -7.68 8.35 18.92
C ILE A 658 -8.73 9.28 18.32
N ASP A 659 -8.79 10.52 18.79
CA ASP A 659 -9.70 11.53 18.24
C ASP A 659 -8.88 12.73 17.76
N PRO A 660 -8.57 12.83 16.46
CA PRO A 660 -7.81 13.95 15.91
C PRO A 660 -8.58 15.29 15.87
N GLN A 661 -9.91 15.27 16.10
CA GLN A 661 -10.78 16.45 16.04
C GLN A 661 -10.60 17.31 14.78
N TYR A 662 -10.43 16.67 13.62
CA TYR A 662 -10.15 17.36 12.35
C TYR A 662 -11.23 18.37 11.98
N PHE A 663 -10.80 19.54 11.51
CA PHE A 663 -11.66 20.64 11.04
C PHE A 663 -12.69 21.13 12.08
N THR A 664 -12.36 21.01 13.38
CA THR A 664 -13.03 21.75 14.45
C THR A 664 -12.75 23.24 14.40
N ARG A 665 -11.64 23.63 13.77
CA ARG A 665 -11.31 25.00 13.37
C ARG A 665 -11.63 25.22 11.90
N GLN A 666 -12.39 26.27 11.59
CA GLN A 666 -12.81 26.57 10.22
C GLN A 666 -11.64 27.12 9.38
N GLU A 667 -10.66 27.74 10.04
CA GLU A 667 -9.44 28.28 9.46
C GLU A 667 -8.66 27.21 8.67
N ASP A 668 -8.64 25.97 9.17
CA ASP A 668 -8.01 24.82 8.51
C ASP A 668 -8.66 24.52 7.15
N VAL A 669 -9.99 24.67 7.07
CA VAL A 669 -10.77 24.42 5.85
C VAL A 669 -10.64 25.56 4.85
N GLU A 670 -10.63 26.81 5.30
CA GLU A 670 -10.39 27.96 4.40
C GLU A 670 -8.97 27.93 3.79
N THR A 671 -7.99 27.47 4.57
CA THR A 671 -6.60 27.29 4.10
C THR A 671 -6.53 26.20 3.02
N LEU A 672 -7.16 25.04 3.25
CA LEU A 672 -7.29 23.98 2.24
C LEU A 672 -8.09 24.43 1.01
N LEU A 673 -9.15 25.23 1.18
CA LEU A 673 -9.93 25.79 0.08
C LEU A 673 -9.08 26.70 -0.83
N TYR A 674 -8.17 27.49 -0.24
CA TYR A 674 -7.23 28.27 -1.04
C TYR A 674 -6.28 27.36 -1.85
N GLY A 675 -5.77 26.28 -1.24
CA GLY A 675 -4.94 25.29 -1.94
C GLY A 675 -5.66 24.59 -3.09
N ILE A 676 -6.94 24.22 -2.91
CA ILE A 676 -7.80 23.72 -4.00
C ILE A 676 -7.90 24.74 -5.13
N LYS A 677 -8.17 26.01 -4.81
CA LYS A 677 -8.22 27.10 -5.81
C LYS A 677 -6.87 27.32 -6.51
N ALA A 678 -5.76 27.11 -5.82
CA ALA A 678 -4.42 27.17 -6.42
C ALA A 678 -4.21 26.03 -7.42
N ALA A 679 -4.57 24.78 -7.07
CA ALA A 679 -4.51 23.64 -7.98
C ALA A 679 -5.38 23.84 -9.24
N ILE A 680 -6.59 24.42 -9.09
CA ILE A 680 -7.46 24.75 -10.22
C ILE A 680 -6.82 25.81 -11.13
N ARG A 681 -6.20 26.86 -10.57
CA ARG A 681 -5.46 27.86 -11.36
C ARG A 681 -4.25 27.23 -12.08
N LEU A 682 -3.52 26.32 -11.44
CA LEU A 682 -2.42 25.61 -12.08
C LEU A 682 -2.90 24.78 -13.28
N SER A 683 -4.03 24.08 -13.19
CA SER A 683 -4.57 23.34 -14.35
C SER A 683 -4.95 24.22 -15.54
N GLN A 684 -5.22 25.51 -15.33
CA GLN A 684 -5.53 26.50 -16.36
C GLN A 684 -4.27 27.10 -17.04
N SER A 685 -3.07 26.77 -16.54
CA SER A 685 -1.81 27.19 -17.15
C SER A 685 -1.65 26.70 -18.60
N PRO A 686 -0.95 27.45 -19.48
CA PRO A 686 -0.56 26.95 -20.80
C PRO A 686 0.06 25.55 -20.78
N ALA A 687 0.87 25.21 -19.77
CA ALA A 687 1.49 23.90 -19.64
C ALA A 687 0.50 22.74 -19.49
N LEU A 688 -0.49 22.85 -18.60
CA LEU A 688 -1.48 21.81 -18.40
C LEU A 688 -2.64 21.88 -19.42
N GLN A 689 -2.96 23.06 -19.95
CA GLN A 689 -3.90 23.20 -21.06
C GLN A 689 -3.39 22.55 -22.36
N ARG A 690 -2.07 22.46 -22.60
CA ARG A 690 -1.49 21.65 -23.70
C ARG A 690 -1.83 20.15 -23.59
N LEU A 691 -2.11 19.65 -22.39
CA LEU A 691 -2.60 18.28 -22.17
C LEU A 691 -4.14 18.18 -22.20
N GLY A 692 -4.86 19.28 -22.42
CA GLY A 692 -6.32 19.34 -22.33
C GLY A 692 -6.85 19.18 -20.91
N ALA A 693 -6.09 19.62 -19.90
CA ALA A 693 -6.48 19.46 -18.50
C ALA A 693 -7.80 20.17 -18.18
N ARG A 694 -8.79 19.40 -17.72
CA ARG A 694 -10.07 19.90 -17.23
C ARG A 694 -10.42 19.24 -15.90
N LEU A 695 -11.17 19.94 -15.07
CA LEU A 695 -11.63 19.41 -13.80
C LEU A 695 -12.53 18.18 -14.03
N HIS A 696 -12.38 17.14 -13.21
CA HIS A 696 -13.33 16.04 -13.18
C HIS A 696 -14.63 16.52 -12.53
N ASP A 697 -15.68 16.65 -13.34
CA ASP A 697 -16.90 17.42 -13.04
C ASP A 697 -18.02 16.60 -12.37
N THR A 698 -17.75 15.35 -12.00
CA THR A 698 -18.69 14.48 -11.29
C THR A 698 -18.77 14.84 -9.79
N PRO A 699 -19.91 15.35 -9.28
CA PRO A 699 -20.00 15.83 -7.90
C PRO A 699 -20.02 14.69 -6.87
N LEU A 700 -19.40 14.95 -5.71
CA LEU A 700 -19.48 14.06 -4.54
C LEU A 700 -20.93 13.86 -4.07
N PRO A 701 -21.38 12.61 -3.79
CA PRO A 701 -22.74 12.34 -3.31
C PRO A 701 -23.16 13.17 -2.09
N GLN A 702 -22.23 13.35 -1.14
CA GLN A 702 -22.42 14.07 0.12
C GLN A 702 -22.53 15.58 -0.06
N CYS A 703 -22.12 16.13 -1.21
CA CYS A 703 -22.03 17.57 -1.47
C CYS A 703 -22.99 18.05 -2.56
N ARG A 704 -23.98 17.22 -2.95
CA ARG A 704 -24.95 17.52 -4.03
C ARG A 704 -25.87 18.71 -3.75
N GLU A 705 -26.02 19.13 -2.49
CA GLU A 705 -26.77 20.33 -2.11
C GLU A 705 -26.05 21.65 -2.48
N HIS A 706 -24.77 21.59 -2.88
CA HIS A 706 -24.00 22.74 -3.30
C HIS A 706 -23.74 22.70 -4.80
N HIS A 707 -23.84 23.86 -5.47
CA HIS A 707 -23.44 23.99 -6.87
C HIS A 707 -21.98 23.54 -7.05
N PHE A 708 -21.73 22.61 -7.98
CA PHE A 708 -20.40 22.06 -8.21
C PHE A 708 -19.36 23.15 -8.48
N GLY A 709 -18.14 22.96 -7.97
CA GLY A 709 -17.04 23.92 -8.10
C GLY A 709 -17.17 25.21 -7.28
N SER A 710 -18.30 25.45 -6.59
CA SER A 710 -18.45 26.58 -5.66
C SER A 710 -17.62 26.41 -4.38
N ASP A 711 -17.34 27.50 -3.68
CA ASP A 711 -16.64 27.46 -2.39
C ASP A 711 -17.32 26.55 -1.37
N ASN A 712 -18.66 26.53 -1.33
CA ASN A 712 -19.40 25.67 -0.42
C ASN A 712 -19.27 24.20 -0.83
N TYR A 713 -19.34 23.88 -2.13
CA TYR A 713 -19.03 22.53 -2.62
C TYR A 713 -17.63 22.08 -2.19
N TRP A 714 -16.61 22.94 -2.33
CA TRP A 714 -15.26 22.60 -1.90
C TRP A 714 -15.10 22.48 -0.38
N ARG A 715 -15.77 23.31 0.43
CA ARG A 715 -15.82 23.16 1.90
C ARG A 715 -16.43 21.82 2.33
N CYS A 716 -17.47 21.35 1.63
CA CYS A 716 -18.00 20.01 1.83
C CYS A 716 -17.05 18.91 1.32
N SER A 717 -16.41 19.12 0.16
CA SER A 717 -15.42 18.20 -0.42
C SER A 717 -14.25 17.94 0.52
N ILE A 718 -13.70 19.00 1.15
CA ILE A 718 -12.64 18.93 2.17
C ILE A 718 -13.03 18.01 3.33
N ARG A 719 -14.28 18.09 3.80
CA ARG A 719 -14.81 17.23 4.89
C ARG A 719 -15.22 15.82 4.43
N THR A 720 -15.38 15.61 3.14
CA THR A 720 -15.82 14.33 2.56
C THR A 720 -14.62 13.47 2.14
N LEU A 721 -13.73 14.02 1.31
CA LEU A 721 -12.48 13.41 0.85
C LEU A 721 -11.30 13.82 1.74
N SER A 722 -11.53 13.88 3.05
CA SER A 722 -10.48 14.16 4.03
C SER A 722 -9.51 12.97 4.08
N TYR A 723 -8.24 13.22 3.80
CA TYR A 723 -7.19 12.21 3.79
C TYR A 723 -6.02 12.68 4.65
N THR A 724 -5.43 11.79 5.45
CA THR A 724 -4.23 12.09 6.23
C THR A 724 -3.02 11.47 5.54
N LEU A 725 -1.87 12.14 5.53
CA LEU A 725 -0.59 11.54 5.14
C LEU A 725 0.18 10.93 6.34
N HIS A 726 -0.53 10.81 7.46
CA HIS A 726 -0.21 10.02 8.63
C HIS A 726 0.96 10.58 9.45
N HIS A 727 1.01 11.90 9.61
CA HIS A 727 2.09 12.69 10.19
C HIS A 727 1.90 13.04 11.68
N GLN A 728 1.12 12.27 12.44
CA GLN A 728 0.77 12.58 13.83
C GLN A 728 1.97 12.89 14.76
N VAL A 729 1.84 13.96 15.56
CA VAL A 729 2.85 14.50 16.50
C VAL A 729 2.27 14.94 17.86
N ALA A 730 3.12 15.47 18.74
CA ALA A 730 2.84 16.11 20.05
C ALA A 730 2.22 15.28 21.18
N THR A 731 1.89 14.01 20.96
CA THR A 731 1.28 13.16 22.00
C THR A 731 2.18 12.86 23.21
N CYS A 732 3.49 13.12 23.09
CA CYS A 732 4.46 13.19 24.18
C CYS A 732 5.30 14.48 24.07
N LYS A 733 4.65 15.62 23.80
CA LYS A 733 5.27 16.93 23.51
C LYS A 733 6.53 17.23 24.34
N MET A 734 7.59 17.62 23.64
CA MET A 734 8.81 18.16 24.22
C MET A 734 8.62 19.63 24.67
N GLY A 735 9.17 20.00 25.82
CA GLY A 735 9.24 21.39 26.26
C GLY A 735 9.87 21.58 27.64
N ILE A 736 9.80 22.81 28.14
CA ILE A 736 10.24 23.14 29.50
C ILE A 736 9.23 22.67 30.56
N PRO A 737 9.66 22.27 31.76
CA PRO A 737 8.76 21.78 32.82
C PRO A 737 7.63 22.75 33.22
N GLU A 738 7.82 24.05 32.97
CA GLU A 738 6.87 25.11 33.28
C GLU A 738 5.69 25.19 32.28
N ASP A 739 5.81 24.61 31.08
CA ASP A 739 4.70 24.45 30.15
C ASP A 739 3.90 23.18 30.55
N PRO A 740 2.65 23.33 31.05
CA PRO A 740 1.85 22.22 31.57
C PRO A 740 1.35 21.25 30.50
N THR A 741 1.68 21.48 29.22
CA THR A 741 1.37 20.59 28.10
C THR A 741 2.52 19.66 27.72
N THR A 742 3.64 19.70 28.45
CA THR A 742 4.86 18.95 28.15
C THR A 742 4.93 17.59 28.85
N VAL A 743 5.56 16.62 28.20
CA VAL A 743 5.75 15.24 28.70
C VAL A 743 7.23 14.91 28.84
N VAL A 744 8.08 15.45 27.95
CA VAL A 744 9.53 15.26 27.99
C VAL A 744 10.27 16.59 27.97
N ASN A 745 11.43 16.64 28.64
CA ASN A 745 12.33 17.79 28.61
C ASN A 745 13.06 17.92 27.24
N PRO A 746 13.84 19.00 26.99
CA PRO A 746 14.60 19.16 25.74
C PRO A 746 15.66 18.07 25.47
N GLN A 747 16.00 17.25 26.47
CA GLN A 747 16.85 16.06 26.35
C GLN A 747 16.03 14.76 26.15
N LEU A 748 14.72 14.90 25.90
CA LEU A 748 13.75 13.84 25.64
C LEU A 748 13.50 12.87 26.81
N GLN A 749 13.89 13.26 28.03
CA GLN A 749 13.64 12.51 29.26
C GLN A 749 12.23 12.81 29.79
N VAL A 750 11.51 11.78 30.21
CA VAL A 750 10.14 11.92 30.74
C VAL A 750 10.16 12.70 32.06
N HIS A 751 9.35 13.76 32.16
CA HIS A 751 9.38 14.67 33.31
C HIS A 751 9.12 13.96 34.64
N GLY A 752 10.13 13.98 35.53
CA GLY A 752 10.06 13.35 36.85
C GLY A 752 10.19 11.82 36.87
N ILE A 753 10.58 11.20 35.75
CA ILE A 753 10.89 9.77 35.66
C ILE A 753 12.34 9.60 35.23
N LEU A 754 13.15 8.96 36.06
CA LEU A 754 14.56 8.70 35.78
C LEU A 754 14.70 7.50 34.85
N ARG A 755 15.73 7.52 34.00
CA ARG A 755 16.12 6.44 33.08
C ARG A 755 15.06 6.08 32.01
N LEU A 756 14.16 7.01 31.68
CA LEU A 756 13.13 6.85 30.65
C LEU A 756 13.14 8.02 29.66
N ARG A 757 13.24 7.72 28.36
CA ARG A 757 13.08 8.70 27.27
C ARG A 757 11.96 8.32 26.31
N VAL A 758 11.44 9.32 25.60
CA VAL A 758 10.62 9.11 24.39
C VAL A 758 11.35 9.74 23.22
N ALA A 759 11.54 9.01 22.14
CA ALA A 759 12.35 9.41 20.99
C ALA A 759 11.70 8.90 19.70
N ASP A 760 10.64 9.59 19.29
CA ASP A 760 9.90 9.40 18.02
C ASP A 760 9.05 10.64 17.71
N THR A 761 8.15 10.59 16.72
CA THR A 761 7.36 11.77 16.32
C THR A 761 6.41 12.31 17.41
N SER A 762 6.12 11.54 18.47
CA SER A 762 5.31 12.01 19.61
C SER A 762 5.90 13.23 20.32
N VAL A 763 7.22 13.43 20.29
CA VAL A 763 7.88 14.55 21.00
C VAL A 763 7.88 15.86 20.22
N ILE A 764 7.62 15.81 18.90
CA ILE A 764 7.58 17.00 18.05
C ILE A 764 6.52 17.96 18.60
N PRO A 765 6.88 19.19 19.04
CA PRO A 765 6.01 20.00 19.87
C PRO A 765 4.93 20.77 19.10
N PHE A 766 5.17 21.04 17.81
CA PHE A 766 4.27 21.75 16.90
C PHE A 766 4.25 21.03 15.55
N PRO A 767 3.13 21.05 14.80
CA PRO A 767 3.07 20.45 13.47
C PRO A 767 4.09 21.15 12.55
N PRO A 768 4.98 20.41 11.86
CA PRO A 768 6.04 21.00 11.06
C PRO A 768 5.61 21.26 9.62
N THR A 769 6.39 22.07 8.90
CA THR A 769 6.27 22.27 7.46
C THR A 769 6.82 21.06 6.67
N SER A 770 6.50 19.82 7.04
CA SER A 770 7.18 18.62 6.52
C SER A 770 6.36 17.32 6.49
N HIS A 771 6.88 16.34 5.76
CA HIS A 771 6.65 14.92 6.05
C HIS A 771 7.53 14.49 7.23
N THR A 772 6.99 13.74 8.20
CA THR A 772 7.68 13.52 9.49
C THR A 772 8.76 12.43 9.49
N ASN A 773 9.01 11.74 8.38
CA ASN A 773 10.00 10.65 8.32
C ASN A 773 11.44 11.14 8.55
N ALA A 774 11.85 12.21 7.86
CA ALA A 774 13.18 12.80 8.01
C ALA A 774 13.39 13.35 9.43
N MET A 775 12.37 14.02 9.99
CA MET A 775 12.41 14.50 11.38
C MET A 775 12.57 13.35 12.39
N SER A 776 11.88 12.22 12.20
CA SER A 776 12.05 11.06 13.08
C SER A 776 13.47 10.47 13.02
N VAL A 777 14.11 10.47 11.85
CA VAL A 777 15.52 10.07 11.70
C VAL A 777 16.45 11.05 12.41
N MET A 778 16.25 12.37 12.24
CA MET A 778 17.02 13.41 12.91
C MET A 778 16.89 13.33 14.45
N ILE A 779 15.67 13.14 14.96
CA ILE A 779 15.41 12.90 16.39
C ILE A 779 16.20 11.68 16.87
N GLY A 780 16.23 10.59 16.10
CA GLY A 780 17.04 9.41 16.42
C GLY A 780 18.54 9.68 16.50
N GLU A 781 19.10 10.41 15.53
CA GLU A 781 20.53 10.78 15.50
C GLU A 781 20.91 11.67 16.69
N LYS A 782 20.06 12.65 17.01
CA LYS A 782 20.28 13.60 18.11
C LYS A 782 20.09 12.95 19.48
N THR A 783 19.07 12.10 19.63
CA THR A 783 18.82 11.31 20.85
C THR A 783 20.00 10.40 21.15
N ALA A 784 20.57 9.76 20.13
CA ALA A 784 21.74 8.92 20.32
C ALA A 784 22.88 9.70 20.95
N ASP A 785 23.28 10.83 20.37
CA ASP A 785 24.38 11.64 20.89
C ASP A 785 24.06 12.20 22.30
N MET A 786 22.81 12.62 22.59
CA MET A 786 22.37 12.98 23.96
C MET A 786 22.55 11.84 24.99
N ILE A 787 22.29 10.58 24.58
CA ILE A 787 22.52 9.40 25.42
C ILE A 787 24.04 9.14 25.58
N LYS A 788 24.82 9.32 24.50
CA LYS A 788 26.30 9.20 24.53
C LYS A 788 26.91 10.18 25.55
N ASP A 789 26.43 11.41 25.58
CA ASP A 789 26.85 12.44 26.54
C ASP A 789 26.42 12.10 27.98
N THR A 790 25.13 11.75 28.16
CA THR A 790 24.56 11.40 29.49
C THR A 790 25.35 10.25 30.14
N TRP A 791 25.76 9.26 29.35
CA TRP A 791 26.37 8.02 29.84
C TRP A 791 27.88 7.93 29.61
N LYS A 792 28.50 9.05 29.23
CA LYS A 792 29.93 9.24 28.98
C LYS A 792 30.52 8.19 28.02
N TRP A 793 30.31 8.41 26.72
CA TRP A 793 30.96 7.64 25.66
C TRP A 793 32.47 7.89 25.63
N GLY A 794 33.23 6.87 26.00
CA GLY A 794 34.70 6.85 26.14
C GLY A 794 35.12 5.62 26.93
#